data_AF-V4L3T5-F1
#
_entry.id   AF-V4L3T5-F1
#
_cell.length_a   1.000
_cell.length_b   1.000
_cell.length_c   1.000
_cell.angle_alpha   90.00
_cell.angle_beta   90.00
_cell.angle_gamma   90.00
#
_symmetry.space_group_name_H-M   'P 1'
#
loop_
_entity.id
_entity.type
_entity.pdbx_description
1 polymer ?
#
loop_
_entity_poly.entity_id
_entity_poly.type
_entity_poly.pdbx_seq_one_letter_code
_entity_poly.pdbx_strand_id
1 'polypeptide(L)'
;MDSLLQRYRNDRRKLLEFLMSSGLVRELRSLSGSSTPLSPADLDALSADYVLDCVKSGGVVDVFKGTKKFNFESSYPVTIHSESRDSFFLVSSPDVAGSPPRRIPPQPINMGNSSNNGPDMSCHIDNTPSSRDKYIFKEEAPDIKPMKPIKIIPLGLPPLRTGLSDDDLREAAYELMIASMLLSSVEAYPTQRRKLEKGSKLLLSLKRKDKPHLQPQISNAHSEISSKMDTCIRRNLVQLAQLKTGEQIDLPQLALGLLVGIFKSDFPNEKLYMNWKTRQANLLEEALCFSPSLEKNERATMRKCLATIRDSKEWDVVMSSSLRIEVLSSIRHVASKLSSLPGRCGIEEETYYWTAIYHLNIRLYEKLLFGVFDILDEGQLIEDASSMLFHMKSIWSTLGITENLHNAIYGWVLFQQFVCTGEPSLLGSAILELQKVTSPELGNPKEDLYLSHLVCSRQTIEADIHLGLSKAIFTSVSAWCDDKLQDYHLHFGKNPRDFGMLVSLASTVGLPPTDCTRTELINLDTLSDDVGDKIQSYVQNSIKGACARAAHFAYVKSHGERTHALALLANELSVIAKAEINEFVPVFSKWLPECMMISAMLLHRFYGERLTPFLEGVSSLSGDVRKVVPAAYMLEEALTQLYDCHSKLKLHKPYLHKLKNYEIEKAVKPVMLDWLISQHDHILQWTKRAFEIEEWEPLSVQQRHAASIVEIFRIIEETVSQLFGLHLPVDITHLQALLSLIYHSLDTYLQRISNQL
;
A
#
# COMPACT_ATOMS: atom_id res chain seq x y z
N MET A 1 34.89 -1.79 3.38
CA MET A 1 35.64 -0.63 2.84
C MET A 1 36.27 -0.93 1.48
N ASP A 2 36.78 -2.15 1.25
CA ASP A 2 37.50 -2.49 0.00
C ASP A 2 36.69 -2.26 -1.28
N SER A 3 35.37 -2.50 -1.30
CA SER A 3 34.55 -2.27 -2.50
C SER A 3 34.43 -0.80 -2.91
N LEU A 4 34.50 0.13 -1.96
CA LEU A 4 34.31 1.57 -2.20
C LEU A 4 35.62 2.22 -2.67
N LEU A 5 36.75 1.84 -2.07
CA LEU A 5 38.09 2.21 -2.55
C LEU A 5 38.38 1.64 -3.95
N GLN A 6 37.94 0.40 -4.21
CA GLN A 6 38.08 -0.22 -5.52
C GLN A 6 37.18 0.47 -6.56
N ARG A 7 35.99 0.94 -6.17
CA ARG A 7 35.13 1.77 -7.02
C ARG A 7 35.77 3.14 -7.33
N TYR A 8 36.31 3.84 -6.33
CA TYR A 8 37.02 5.10 -6.55
C TYR A 8 38.26 4.94 -7.44
N ARG A 9 39.03 3.85 -7.25
CA ARG A 9 40.16 3.52 -8.13
C ARG A 9 39.68 3.29 -9.57
N ASN A 10 38.59 2.55 -9.75
CA ASN A 10 38.01 2.28 -11.07
C ASN A 10 37.45 3.55 -11.74
N ASP A 11 36.75 4.40 -10.99
CA ASP A 11 36.16 5.64 -11.52
C ASP A 11 37.26 6.66 -11.89
N ARG A 12 38.32 6.77 -11.07
CA ARG A 12 39.50 7.57 -11.40
C ARG A 12 40.20 7.04 -12.64
N ARG A 13 40.36 5.72 -12.77
CA ARG A 13 40.97 5.10 -13.95
C ARG A 13 40.16 5.40 -15.21
N LYS A 14 38.83 5.25 -15.16
CA LYS A 14 37.93 5.59 -16.27
C LYS A 14 38.02 7.07 -16.67
N LEU A 15 38.13 7.97 -15.69
CA LEU A 15 38.32 9.40 -15.96
C LEU A 15 39.65 9.66 -16.68
N LEU A 16 40.74 9.05 -16.23
CA LEU A 16 42.05 9.18 -16.87
C LEU A 16 42.04 8.57 -18.27
N GLU A 17 41.45 7.39 -18.46
CA GLU A 17 41.26 6.77 -19.78
C GLU A 17 40.45 7.69 -20.72
N PHE A 18 39.40 8.32 -20.22
CA PHE A 18 38.61 9.29 -20.98
C PHE A 18 39.43 10.52 -21.37
N LEU A 19 40.17 11.13 -20.43
CA LEU A 19 40.98 12.32 -20.71
C LEU A 19 42.12 12.04 -21.71
N MET A 20 42.67 10.83 -21.67
CA MET A 20 43.73 10.39 -22.57
C MET A 20 43.19 10.02 -23.96
N SER A 21 41.95 9.56 -24.07
CA SER A 21 41.30 9.21 -25.35
C SER A 21 40.52 10.36 -26.00
N SER A 22 40.17 11.42 -25.25
CA SER A 22 39.38 12.54 -25.73
C SER A 22 40.16 13.58 -26.55
N GLY A 23 41.47 13.38 -26.77
CA GLY A 23 42.34 14.31 -27.50
C GLY A 23 42.63 15.63 -26.76
N LEU A 24 42.21 15.73 -25.49
CA LEU A 24 42.46 16.88 -24.61
C LEU A 24 43.91 16.91 -24.09
N VAL A 25 44.54 15.74 -23.99
CA VAL A 25 45.98 15.61 -23.78
C VAL A 25 46.67 15.60 -25.14
N ARG A 26 47.39 16.67 -25.45
CA ARG A 26 48.03 16.91 -26.75
C ARG A 26 49.44 16.31 -26.84
N GLU A 27 50.16 16.21 -25.73
CA GLU A 27 51.53 15.72 -25.70
C GLU A 27 51.82 14.98 -24.38
N LEU A 28 52.43 13.79 -24.46
CA LEU A 28 52.91 13.04 -23.31
C LEU A 28 54.43 13.01 -23.27
N ARG A 29 55.01 13.42 -22.14
CA ARG A 29 56.46 13.37 -21.91
C ARG A 29 56.80 12.28 -20.89
N SER A 30 57.67 11.36 -21.31
CA SER A 30 58.30 10.33 -20.46
C SER A 30 59.81 10.56 -20.39
N LEU A 31 60.50 9.93 -19.43
CA LEU A 31 61.96 10.08 -19.24
C LEU A 31 62.79 9.74 -20.49
N SER A 32 62.25 8.98 -21.45
CA SER A 32 62.95 8.56 -22.68
C SER A 32 62.62 9.39 -23.92
N GLY A 33 61.85 10.48 -23.80
CA GLY A 33 61.60 11.42 -24.90
C GLY A 33 60.79 10.86 -26.08
N SER A 34 60.18 9.67 -25.96
CA SER A 34 59.30 9.10 -26.97
C SER A 34 57.85 9.04 -26.49
N SER A 35 56.92 9.40 -27.39
CA SER A 35 55.48 9.31 -27.20
C SER A 35 55.04 7.84 -27.31
N THR A 36 55.19 7.07 -26.23
CA THR A 36 54.65 5.71 -26.14
C THR A 36 53.28 5.72 -25.43
N PRO A 37 52.34 4.86 -25.85
CA PRO A 37 51.05 4.74 -25.15
C PRO A 37 51.29 4.18 -23.73
N LEU A 38 50.72 4.85 -22.72
CA LEU A 38 50.77 4.40 -21.33
C LEU A 38 50.05 3.06 -21.17
N SER A 39 50.60 2.17 -20.34
CA SER A 39 49.89 0.94 -19.97
C SER A 39 48.76 1.25 -18.98
N PRO A 40 47.71 0.41 -18.89
CA PRO A 40 46.63 0.60 -17.92
C PRO A 40 47.11 0.59 -16.45
N ALA A 41 48.22 -0.10 -16.17
CA ALA A 41 48.84 -0.17 -14.86
C ALA A 41 49.53 1.14 -14.47
N ASP A 42 50.02 1.92 -15.45
CA ASP A 42 50.68 3.21 -15.20
C ASP A 42 49.67 4.32 -14.86
N LEU A 43 48.43 4.21 -15.36
CA LEU A 43 47.34 5.15 -15.03
C LEU A 43 46.93 5.08 -13.55
N ASP A 44 47.11 3.92 -12.92
CA ASP A 44 46.86 3.78 -11.49
C ASP A 44 47.88 4.54 -10.64
N ALA A 45 49.07 4.80 -11.17
CA ALA A 45 50.11 5.55 -10.48
C ALA A 45 50.10 7.05 -10.82
N LEU A 46 49.09 7.56 -11.56
CA LEU A 46 49.06 8.92 -12.08
C LEU A 46 47.98 9.80 -11.42
N SER A 47 48.33 11.02 -10.99
CA SER A 47 47.38 11.92 -10.32
C SER A 47 46.36 12.49 -11.32
N ALA A 48 45.07 12.28 -11.05
CA ALA A 48 43.99 12.79 -11.91
C ALA A 48 43.90 14.32 -11.89
N ASP A 49 44.12 14.92 -10.73
CA ASP A 49 44.11 16.39 -10.57
C ASP A 49 45.27 17.04 -11.34
N TYR A 50 46.45 16.41 -11.33
CA TYR A 50 47.56 16.86 -12.16
C TYR A 50 47.22 16.84 -13.65
N VAL A 51 46.61 15.75 -14.14
CA VAL A 51 46.24 15.62 -15.55
C VAL A 51 45.16 16.64 -15.93
N LEU A 52 44.19 16.87 -15.06
CA LEU A 52 43.15 17.89 -15.27
C LEU A 52 43.73 19.31 -15.32
N ASP A 53 44.69 19.64 -14.44
CA ASP A 53 45.38 20.93 -14.47
C ASP A 53 46.22 21.09 -15.74
N CYS A 54 46.91 20.03 -16.18
CA CYS A 54 47.63 20.01 -17.44
C CYS A 54 46.71 20.21 -18.65
N VAL A 55 45.53 19.58 -18.65
CA VAL A 55 44.51 19.78 -19.69
C VAL A 55 44.05 21.24 -19.72
N LYS A 56 43.83 21.87 -18.56
CA LYS A 56 43.48 23.30 -18.47
C LYS A 56 44.61 24.21 -18.95
N SER A 57 45.88 23.83 -18.75
CA SER A 57 47.05 24.64 -19.07
C SER A 57 47.70 24.33 -20.43
N GLY A 58 47.04 23.59 -21.33
CA GLY A 58 47.49 23.38 -22.71
C GLY A 58 47.74 21.93 -23.14
N GLY A 59 47.39 20.95 -22.31
CA GLY A 59 47.32 19.53 -22.67
C GLY A 59 48.66 18.78 -22.70
N VAL A 60 49.74 19.34 -22.16
CA VAL A 60 51.04 18.66 -22.05
C VAL A 60 51.15 17.99 -20.68
N VAL A 61 51.26 16.66 -20.66
CA VAL A 61 51.31 15.86 -19.44
C VAL A 61 52.69 15.22 -19.28
N ASP A 62 53.36 15.53 -18.18
CA ASP A 62 54.62 14.89 -17.76
C ASP A 62 54.30 13.76 -16.78
N VAL A 63 54.51 12.52 -17.22
CA VAL A 63 54.15 11.32 -16.46
C VAL A 63 54.93 11.23 -15.15
N PHE A 64 56.19 11.68 -15.14
CA PHE A 64 57.03 11.63 -13.93
C PHE A 64 56.52 12.61 -12.87
N LYS A 65 56.16 13.83 -13.28
CA LYS A 65 55.55 14.81 -12.36
C LYS A 65 54.20 14.35 -11.86
N GLY A 66 53.37 13.78 -12.74
CA GLY A 66 52.06 13.23 -12.37
C GLY A 66 52.15 12.06 -11.38
N THR A 67 53.16 11.20 -11.55
CA THR A 67 53.40 10.05 -10.66
C THR A 67 53.96 10.51 -9.31
N LYS A 68 54.87 11.49 -9.31
CA LYS A 68 55.40 12.07 -8.08
C LYS A 68 54.31 12.78 -7.27
N LYS A 69 53.40 13.51 -7.94
CA LYS A 69 52.24 14.15 -7.31
C LYS A 69 51.24 13.12 -6.79
N PHE A 70 50.99 12.03 -7.53
CA PHE A 70 50.17 10.92 -7.03
C PHE A 70 50.75 10.28 -5.76
N ASN A 71 52.05 9.97 -5.75
CA ASN A 71 52.70 9.39 -4.58
C ASN A 71 52.63 10.35 -3.38
N PHE A 72 52.85 11.65 -3.62
CA PHE A 72 52.69 12.69 -2.60
C PHE A 72 51.25 12.75 -2.07
N GLU A 73 50.24 12.76 -2.93
CA GLU A 73 48.81 12.79 -2.56
C GLU A 73 48.39 11.50 -1.82
N SER A 74 48.88 10.34 -2.25
CA SER A 74 48.63 9.04 -1.61
C SER A 74 49.26 8.90 -0.22
N SER A 75 50.19 9.81 0.12
CA SER A 75 50.79 9.90 1.46
C SER A 75 49.84 10.57 2.47
N TYR A 76 48.74 11.18 1.99
CA TYR A 76 47.73 11.83 2.82
C TYR A 76 46.41 11.02 2.80
N PRO A 77 45.64 11.04 3.91
CA PRO A 77 44.34 10.39 3.95
C PRO A 77 43.35 11.01 2.93
N VAL A 78 42.53 10.16 2.32
CA VAL A 78 41.55 10.57 1.28
C VAL A 78 40.49 11.49 1.87
N THR A 79 40.42 12.74 1.39
CA THR A 79 39.40 13.73 1.76
C THR A 79 38.23 13.72 0.76
N ILE A 80 36.98 13.81 1.23
CA ILE A 80 35.84 14.10 0.34
C ILE A 80 35.75 15.62 0.13
N HIS A 81 35.46 16.05 -1.11
CA HIS A 81 35.11 17.44 -1.42
C HIS A 81 33.74 17.81 -0.81
N SER A 82 33.72 18.08 0.48
CA SER A 82 32.78 18.99 1.12
C SER A 82 33.27 20.42 0.88
N GLU A 83 32.35 21.39 0.72
CA GLU A 83 32.71 22.82 0.60
C GLU A 83 33.56 23.33 1.79
N SER A 84 33.57 22.59 2.92
CA SER A 84 34.38 22.89 4.10
C SER A 84 35.80 22.29 4.11
N ARG A 85 36.18 21.38 3.20
CA ARG A 85 37.51 20.70 3.18
C ARG A 85 38.01 20.06 4.49
N ASP A 86 37.16 19.90 5.53
CA ASP A 86 37.59 19.52 6.88
C ASP A 86 37.03 18.17 7.35
N SER A 87 37.10 17.12 6.52
CA SER A 87 36.74 15.76 6.96
C SER A 87 37.71 14.69 6.45
N PHE A 88 38.15 13.82 7.37
CA PHE A 88 39.10 12.72 7.13
C PHE A 88 38.48 11.38 7.53
N PHE A 89 38.77 10.31 6.78
CA PHE A 89 38.50 8.95 7.24
C PHE A 89 39.69 8.41 8.04
N LEU A 90 39.43 7.93 9.26
CA LEU A 90 40.36 7.06 9.97
C LEU A 90 40.27 5.65 9.34
N VAL A 91 41.30 5.27 8.58
CA VAL A 91 41.53 3.86 8.23
C VAL A 91 42.05 3.17 9.50
N SER A 92 41.16 2.59 10.28
CA SER A 92 41.57 1.58 11.26
C SER A 92 41.58 0.22 10.55
N SER A 93 42.71 -0.50 10.64
CA SER A 93 42.83 -1.89 10.21
C SER A 93 42.36 -2.79 11.36
N PRO A 94 41.11 -3.30 11.33
CA PRO A 94 40.56 -4.07 12.46
C PRO A 94 41.35 -5.36 12.73
N ASP A 95 42.05 -5.90 11.73
CA ASP A 95 42.83 -7.13 11.87
C ASP A 95 44.18 -6.94 12.61
N VAL A 96 44.61 -5.70 12.80
CA VAL A 96 45.83 -5.36 13.59
C VAL A 96 45.48 -4.97 15.02
N ALA A 97 44.21 -4.65 15.29
CA ALA A 97 43.70 -4.47 16.65
C ALA A 97 43.52 -5.85 17.29
N GLY A 98 44.42 -6.21 18.21
CA GLY A 98 44.35 -7.45 18.96
C GLY A 98 42.98 -7.66 19.62
N SER A 99 42.67 -8.92 19.98
CA SER A 99 41.37 -9.28 20.55
C SER A 99 41.01 -8.42 21.76
N PRO A 100 39.72 -8.06 21.95
CA PRO A 100 39.30 -7.25 23.09
C PRO A 100 39.65 -7.99 24.40
N PRO A 101 40.02 -7.25 25.47
CA PRO A 101 40.46 -7.85 26.72
C PRO A 101 39.38 -8.78 27.31
N ARG A 102 39.75 -10.04 27.55
CA ARG A 102 38.85 -11.11 28.04
C ARG A 102 38.56 -11.06 29.55
N ARG A 103 38.87 -9.95 30.23
CA ARG A 103 38.58 -9.82 31.67
C ARG A 103 37.30 -9.03 31.87
N ILE A 104 36.39 -9.63 32.65
CA ILE A 104 35.15 -9.01 33.11
C ILE A 104 35.53 -7.76 33.94
N PRO A 105 34.83 -6.62 33.79
CA PRO A 105 35.11 -5.43 34.60
C PRO A 105 34.91 -5.72 36.09
N PRO A 106 35.73 -5.16 36.99
CA PRO A 106 35.47 -5.28 38.42
C PRO A 106 34.13 -4.59 38.76
N GLN A 107 33.29 -5.26 39.56
CA GLN A 107 32.04 -4.66 40.04
C GLN A 107 32.33 -3.51 41.01
N PRO A 108 31.52 -2.44 41.01
CA PRO A 108 31.68 -1.34 41.95
C PRO A 108 31.43 -1.83 43.37
N ILE A 109 32.42 -1.63 44.24
CA ILE A 109 32.30 -1.89 45.69
C ILE A 109 31.37 -0.84 46.28
N ASN A 110 30.28 -1.30 46.88
CA ASN A 110 29.40 -0.53 47.76
C ASN A 110 30.24 0.21 48.81
N MET A 111 30.19 1.55 48.83
CA MET A 111 30.49 2.30 50.05
C MET A 111 29.32 2.13 51.02
N GLY A 112 29.59 1.56 52.20
CA GLY A 112 28.63 1.46 53.28
C GLY A 112 29.27 1.73 54.64
N ASN A 113 28.93 2.91 55.19
CA ASN A 113 28.52 3.19 56.57
C ASN A 113 29.55 3.28 57.73
N SER A 114 29.39 4.35 58.51
CA SER A 114 29.49 4.38 59.98
C SER A 114 28.26 5.16 60.48
N SER A 115 27.20 4.49 60.96
CA SER A 115 26.88 4.10 62.36
C SER A 115 26.42 5.30 63.22
N ASN A 116 25.42 5.26 64.09
CA ASN A 116 24.34 4.36 64.49
C ASN A 116 23.45 5.20 65.44
N ASN A 117 22.12 5.03 65.43
CA ASN A 117 21.22 5.01 66.61
C ASN A 117 19.74 5.09 66.16
N GLY A 118 19.00 4.00 66.39
CA GLY A 118 17.53 4.01 66.46
C GLY A 118 17.05 4.43 67.87
N PRO A 119 15.74 4.36 68.21
CA PRO A 119 14.72 3.50 67.60
C PRO A 119 13.34 4.15 67.32
N ASP A 120 12.46 3.30 66.77
CA ASP A 120 10.99 3.31 66.80
C ASP A 120 10.13 4.02 65.73
N MET A 121 9.42 3.15 65.02
CA MET A 121 7.99 3.16 64.71
C MET A 121 7.41 4.02 63.56
N SER A 122 6.72 3.26 62.71
CA SER A 122 5.46 3.56 62.05
C SER A 122 5.50 4.12 60.61
N CYS A 123 4.64 3.48 59.84
CA CYS A 123 4.34 3.67 58.44
C CYS A 123 3.70 5.05 58.23
N HIS A 124 4.30 5.90 57.40
CA HIS A 124 3.54 6.98 56.77
C HIS A 124 4.00 7.21 55.33
N ILE A 125 3.00 7.12 54.46
CA ILE A 125 2.97 7.56 53.07
C ILE A 125 3.27 9.05 53.06
N ASP A 126 4.34 9.47 52.40
CA ASP A 126 4.52 10.88 52.02
C ASP A 126 4.72 10.99 50.51
N ASN A 127 3.70 11.56 49.89
CA ASN A 127 3.69 12.05 48.53
C ASN A 127 4.62 13.25 48.42
N THR A 128 5.65 13.16 47.59
CA THR A 128 6.32 14.35 47.04
C THR A 128 6.50 14.14 45.55
N PRO A 129 5.94 15.00 44.67
CA PRO A 129 5.99 14.78 43.24
C PRO A 129 7.40 15.13 42.73
N SER A 130 8.19 14.11 42.37
CA SER A 130 9.37 14.35 41.53
C SER A 130 8.88 14.82 40.17
N SER A 131 9.37 15.97 39.76
CA SER A 131 9.13 16.68 38.50
C SER A 131 9.66 15.93 37.26
N ARG A 132 9.26 14.67 37.08
CA ARG A 132 9.29 13.95 35.82
C ARG A 132 7.90 14.01 35.18
N ASP A 133 7.87 14.07 33.86
CA ASP A 133 6.66 14.00 33.01
C ASP A 133 5.86 15.30 32.83
N LYS A 134 6.50 16.31 32.23
CA LYS A 134 5.79 17.46 31.60
C LYS A 134 6.12 17.69 30.13
N TYR A 135 6.61 16.68 29.40
CA TYR A 135 6.46 16.67 27.95
C TYR A 135 5.12 16.05 27.62
N ILE A 136 4.05 16.84 27.82
CA ILE A 136 2.68 16.43 27.52
C ILE A 136 2.61 16.16 26.01
N PHE A 137 2.69 14.88 25.63
CA PHE A 137 2.04 14.40 24.43
C PHE A 137 0.57 14.77 24.61
N LYS A 138 0.16 15.93 24.07
CA LYS A 138 -1.26 16.18 23.90
C LYS A 138 -1.74 15.05 23.01
N GLU A 139 -2.57 14.18 23.57
CA GLU A 139 -3.49 13.35 22.82
C GLU A 139 -4.33 14.31 21.95
N GLU A 140 -3.81 14.64 20.78
CA GLU A 140 -4.68 14.68 19.61
C GLU A 140 -4.93 13.22 19.27
N ALA A 141 -5.77 12.57 20.08
CA ALA A 141 -6.39 11.34 19.66
C ALA A 141 -7.24 11.74 18.44
N PRO A 142 -6.92 11.28 17.21
CA PRO A 142 -7.97 11.21 16.23
C PRO A 142 -9.01 10.26 16.84
N ASP A 143 -10.28 10.57 16.66
CA ASP A 143 -11.38 9.64 16.97
C ASP A 143 -11.24 8.42 16.04
N ILE A 144 -10.24 7.55 16.29
CA ILE A 144 -10.05 6.28 15.60
C ILE A 144 -11.06 5.35 16.22
N LYS A 145 -12.31 5.55 15.82
CA LYS A 145 -13.33 4.51 15.91
C LYS A 145 -12.72 3.24 15.30
N PRO A 146 -12.87 2.07 15.93
CA PRO A 146 -12.47 0.81 15.31
C PRO A 146 -13.09 0.78 13.91
N MET A 147 -12.22 0.78 12.90
CA MET A 147 -12.59 0.92 11.50
C MET A 147 -13.53 -0.24 11.17
N LYS A 148 -14.81 0.09 11.00
CA LYS A 148 -15.79 -0.86 10.48
C LYS A 148 -15.26 -1.36 9.13
N PRO A 149 -15.44 -2.65 8.80
CA PRO A 149 -14.99 -3.18 7.52
C PRO A 149 -15.49 -2.28 6.39
N ILE A 150 -14.56 -1.91 5.50
CA ILE A 150 -14.77 -0.94 4.42
C ILE A 150 -15.94 -1.43 3.58
N LYS A 151 -17.10 -0.79 3.76
CA LYS A 151 -18.29 -1.13 2.99
C LYS A 151 -18.19 -0.43 1.65
N ILE A 152 -18.00 -1.21 0.59
CA ILE A 152 -18.22 -0.73 -0.78
C ILE A 152 -19.59 -0.05 -0.80
N ILE A 153 -19.63 1.17 -1.32
CA ILE A 153 -20.89 1.90 -1.41
C ILE A 153 -21.77 1.16 -2.45
N PRO A 154 -22.99 0.72 -2.09
CA PRO A 154 -23.83 -0.08 -2.99
C PRO A 154 -24.24 0.74 -4.21
N LEU A 155 -24.37 0.12 -5.38
CA LEU A 155 -24.68 0.81 -6.64
C LEU A 155 -25.96 1.65 -6.59
N GLY A 156 -26.95 1.23 -5.78
CA GLY A 156 -28.25 1.91 -5.70
C GLY A 156 -29.26 1.41 -6.74
N LEU A 157 -29.10 0.17 -7.23
CA LEU A 157 -30.13 -0.47 -8.05
C LEU A 157 -31.46 -0.52 -7.29
N PRO A 158 -32.61 -0.27 -7.96
CA PRO A 158 -33.93 -0.40 -7.34
C PRO A 158 -34.05 -1.71 -6.56
N PRO A 159 -34.56 -1.69 -5.32
CA PRO A 159 -34.67 -2.90 -4.51
C PRO A 159 -35.69 -3.85 -5.13
N LEU A 160 -35.41 -5.15 -5.04
CA LEU A 160 -36.38 -6.18 -5.42
C LEU A 160 -37.57 -6.08 -4.46
N ARG A 161 -38.77 -6.04 -5.02
CA ARG A 161 -40.02 -5.92 -4.24
C ARG A 161 -40.54 -7.28 -3.79
N THR A 162 -40.06 -8.33 -4.43
CA THR A 162 -40.27 -9.72 -4.06
C THR A 162 -39.18 -10.18 -3.10
N GLY A 163 -39.50 -11.14 -2.23
CA GLY A 163 -38.55 -11.73 -1.28
C GLY A 163 -37.52 -12.68 -1.92
N LEU A 164 -37.03 -12.37 -3.13
CA LEU A 164 -35.98 -13.14 -3.81
C LEU A 164 -34.67 -13.01 -3.04
N SER A 165 -34.12 -14.15 -2.63
CA SER A 165 -32.81 -14.22 -1.99
C SER A 165 -31.66 -14.27 -3.01
N ASP A 166 -30.44 -14.06 -2.56
CA ASP A 166 -29.24 -14.21 -3.40
C ASP A 166 -29.07 -15.64 -3.93
N ASP A 167 -29.47 -16.65 -3.15
CA ASP A 167 -29.51 -18.05 -3.58
C ASP A 167 -30.55 -18.25 -4.70
N ASP A 168 -31.72 -17.62 -4.58
CA ASP A 168 -32.75 -17.68 -5.62
C ASP A 168 -32.27 -17.07 -6.94
N LEU A 169 -31.61 -15.92 -6.88
CA LEU A 169 -31.05 -15.25 -8.05
C LEU A 169 -29.96 -16.11 -8.70
N ARG A 170 -29.10 -16.76 -7.90
CA ARG A 170 -28.03 -17.64 -8.38
C ARG A 170 -28.58 -18.88 -9.10
N GLU A 171 -29.59 -19.52 -8.53
CA GLU A 171 -30.23 -20.67 -9.17
C GLU A 171 -31.01 -20.27 -10.44
N ALA A 172 -31.69 -19.13 -10.43
CA ALA A 172 -32.39 -18.59 -11.60
C ALA A 172 -31.44 -18.22 -12.74
N ALA A 173 -30.31 -17.58 -12.40
CA ALA A 173 -29.22 -17.29 -13.31
C ALA A 173 -28.70 -18.56 -14.00
N TYR A 174 -28.44 -19.62 -13.22
CA TYR A 174 -28.04 -20.91 -13.78
C TYR A 174 -29.08 -21.48 -14.76
N GLU A 175 -30.37 -21.48 -14.38
CA GLU A 175 -31.45 -22.00 -15.23
C GLU A 175 -31.52 -21.23 -16.56
N LEU A 176 -31.36 -19.91 -16.51
CA LEU A 176 -31.32 -19.04 -17.67
C LEU A 176 -30.12 -19.34 -18.57
N MET A 177 -28.91 -19.49 -17.99
CA MET A 177 -27.70 -19.82 -18.74
C MET A 177 -27.86 -21.14 -19.53
N ILE A 178 -28.37 -22.17 -18.87
CA ILE A 178 -28.60 -23.47 -19.51
C ILE A 178 -29.63 -23.35 -20.62
N ALA A 179 -30.70 -22.57 -20.42
CA ALA A 179 -31.70 -22.33 -21.45
C ALA A 179 -31.10 -21.65 -22.68
N SER A 180 -30.35 -20.56 -22.47
CA SER A 180 -29.67 -19.81 -23.54
C SER A 180 -28.70 -20.69 -24.32
N MET A 181 -27.86 -21.48 -23.64
CA MET A 181 -26.94 -22.42 -24.29
C MET A 181 -27.65 -23.49 -25.13
N LEU A 182 -28.79 -23.98 -24.66
CA LEU A 182 -29.57 -24.99 -25.38
C LEU A 182 -30.21 -24.39 -26.64
N LEU A 183 -30.77 -23.18 -26.54
CA LEU A 183 -31.40 -22.47 -27.65
C LEU A 183 -30.37 -22.12 -28.74
N SER A 184 -29.20 -21.59 -28.35
CA SER A 184 -28.12 -21.28 -29.31
C SER A 184 -27.52 -22.53 -29.97
N SER A 185 -27.59 -23.70 -29.31
CA SER A 185 -27.07 -24.96 -29.85
C SER A 185 -27.97 -25.62 -30.92
N VAL A 186 -29.23 -25.18 -31.04
CA VAL A 186 -30.15 -25.70 -32.07
C VAL A 186 -29.78 -25.14 -33.46
N GLU A 187 -29.07 -24.01 -33.52
CA GLU A 187 -28.58 -23.39 -34.76
C GLU A 187 -27.19 -23.90 -35.20
N ALA A 188 -26.46 -24.66 -34.36
CA ALA A 188 -25.08 -25.09 -34.63
C ALA A 188 -24.89 -26.62 -34.61
N TYR A 189 -24.14 -27.15 -35.59
CA TYR A 189 -23.83 -28.56 -35.87
C TYR A 189 -23.56 -29.50 -34.65
N PRO A 190 -23.78 -30.83 -34.79
CA PRO A 190 -23.75 -31.83 -33.69
C PRO A 190 -22.42 -31.97 -32.92
N THR A 191 -21.33 -31.38 -33.40
CA THR A 191 -20.01 -31.33 -32.72
C THR A 191 -20.01 -30.49 -31.44
N GLN A 192 -20.95 -29.55 -31.27
CA GLN A 192 -21.03 -28.66 -30.10
C GLN A 192 -21.68 -29.33 -28.86
N ARG A 193 -22.45 -30.41 -29.08
CA ARG A 193 -23.15 -31.16 -28.02
C ARG A 193 -22.22 -31.83 -27.01
N ARG A 194 -21.02 -32.26 -27.44
CA ARG A 194 -20.00 -32.85 -26.56
C ARG A 194 -19.25 -31.81 -25.71
N LYS A 195 -19.18 -30.54 -26.14
CA LYS A 195 -18.65 -29.44 -25.33
C LYS A 195 -19.63 -29.04 -24.21
N LEU A 196 -20.93 -29.21 -24.43
CA LEU A 196 -22.00 -28.94 -23.45
C LEU A 196 -21.91 -29.81 -22.18
N GLU A 197 -21.46 -31.07 -22.30
CA GLU A 197 -21.25 -31.95 -21.14
C GLU A 197 -20.06 -31.53 -20.27
N LYS A 198 -19.04 -30.88 -20.85
CA LYS A 198 -17.93 -30.30 -20.09
C LYS A 198 -18.34 -28.97 -19.44
N GLY A 199 -19.02 -28.09 -20.18
CA GLY A 199 -19.58 -26.83 -19.65
C GLY A 199 -20.58 -27.03 -18.51
N SER A 200 -21.42 -28.06 -18.58
CA SER A 200 -22.41 -28.36 -17.53
C SER A 200 -21.80 -28.92 -16.23
N LYS A 201 -20.61 -29.53 -16.27
CA LYS A 201 -19.87 -29.88 -15.04
C LYS A 201 -19.27 -28.64 -14.36
N LEU A 202 -18.87 -27.64 -15.16
CA LEU A 202 -18.32 -26.37 -14.67
C LEU A 202 -19.41 -25.51 -14.03
N LEU A 203 -20.59 -25.41 -14.65
CA LEU A 203 -21.71 -24.63 -14.12
C LEU A 203 -22.32 -25.21 -12.81
N LEU A 204 -21.93 -26.41 -12.38
CA LEU A 204 -22.29 -26.93 -11.06
C LEU A 204 -21.61 -26.15 -9.92
N SER A 205 -20.54 -25.39 -10.20
CA SER A 205 -19.92 -24.47 -9.23
C SER A 205 -20.91 -23.41 -8.75
N LEU A 206 -21.71 -22.86 -9.67
CA LEU A 206 -22.76 -21.86 -9.43
C LEU A 206 -23.87 -22.34 -8.48
N LYS A 207 -23.96 -23.64 -8.20
CA LYS A 207 -25.04 -24.26 -7.41
C LYS A 207 -24.68 -24.53 -5.95
N ARG A 208 -23.45 -24.21 -5.51
CA ARG A 208 -22.99 -24.47 -4.14
C ARG A 208 -23.22 -23.25 -3.24
N LYS A 209 -23.67 -23.49 -2.01
CA LYS A 209 -23.98 -22.47 -1.00
C LYS A 209 -22.72 -21.77 -0.50
N ASP A 210 -22.78 -20.44 -0.39
CA ASP A 210 -21.82 -19.68 0.42
C ASP A 210 -22.17 -19.87 1.89
N LYS A 211 -21.18 -20.21 2.72
CA LYS A 211 -21.32 -20.07 4.18
C LYS A 211 -20.90 -18.66 4.57
N PRO A 212 -21.70 -17.89 5.33
CA PRO A 212 -21.20 -16.67 5.92
C PRO A 212 -20.16 -17.01 6.99
N HIS A 213 -19.19 -16.12 7.12
CA HIS A 213 -18.01 -16.20 7.98
C HIS A 213 -18.38 -16.36 9.46
N LEU A 214 -18.05 -17.52 10.06
CA LEU A 214 -17.55 -17.78 11.42
C LEU A 214 -17.72 -19.28 11.77
N GLN A 215 -16.61 -19.91 12.18
CA GLN A 215 -16.43 -21.28 12.68
C GLN A 215 -16.44 -22.45 11.66
N PRO A 216 -15.37 -23.28 11.62
CA PRO A 216 -15.40 -24.58 11.00
C PRO A 216 -15.92 -25.61 12.02
N GLN A 217 -17.04 -26.27 11.71
CA GLN A 217 -17.18 -27.73 11.84
C GLN A 217 -18.61 -28.19 11.47
N ILE A 218 -18.68 -29.48 11.12
CA ILE A 218 -19.85 -30.36 10.97
C ILE A 218 -20.40 -30.53 9.54
N SER A 219 -19.97 -31.67 8.99
CA SER A 219 -20.61 -32.61 8.05
C SER A 219 -21.01 -32.15 6.63
N ASN A 220 -20.22 -32.64 5.69
CA ASN A 220 -20.57 -32.98 4.31
C ASN A 220 -21.82 -33.89 4.28
N ALA A 221 -23.00 -33.35 3.96
CA ALA A 221 -24.17 -34.18 3.56
C ALA A 221 -25.38 -33.43 2.94
N HIS A 222 -25.42 -32.09 2.89
CA HIS A 222 -26.69 -31.38 2.64
C HIS A 222 -26.76 -30.40 1.45
N SER A 223 -25.81 -30.43 0.51
CA SER A 223 -25.89 -29.57 -0.69
C SER A 223 -25.54 -30.33 -1.97
N GLU A 224 -26.27 -31.40 -2.23
CA GLU A 224 -26.37 -31.98 -3.57
C GLU A 224 -27.74 -31.58 -4.15
N ILE A 225 -27.76 -30.62 -5.08
CA ILE A 225 -28.88 -30.56 -6.03
C ILE A 225 -28.80 -31.87 -6.83
N SER A 226 -29.71 -32.80 -6.53
CA SER A 226 -29.71 -34.14 -7.11
C SER A 226 -29.56 -34.07 -8.64
N SER A 227 -28.62 -34.84 -9.20
CA SER A 227 -28.43 -35.02 -10.65
C SER A 227 -29.76 -35.21 -11.41
N LYS A 228 -30.78 -35.79 -10.75
CA LYS A 228 -32.13 -35.96 -11.29
C LYS A 228 -32.87 -34.62 -11.55
N MET A 229 -32.81 -33.66 -10.63
CA MET A 229 -33.44 -32.33 -10.80
C MET A 229 -32.85 -31.61 -12.00
N ASP A 230 -31.53 -31.64 -12.12
CA ASP A 230 -30.82 -30.98 -13.21
C ASP A 230 -31.15 -31.59 -14.58
N THR A 231 -31.25 -32.93 -14.66
CA THR A 231 -31.72 -33.59 -15.88
C THR A 231 -33.18 -33.26 -16.22
N CYS A 232 -34.03 -33.03 -15.22
CA CYS A 232 -35.42 -32.64 -15.45
C CYS A 232 -35.53 -31.21 -16.00
N ILE A 233 -34.83 -30.26 -15.39
CA ILE A 233 -34.75 -28.88 -15.88
C ILE A 233 -34.25 -28.86 -17.31
N ARG A 234 -33.13 -29.55 -17.60
CA ARG A 234 -32.59 -29.65 -18.97
C ARG A 234 -33.58 -30.28 -19.96
N ARG A 235 -34.27 -31.36 -19.59
CA ARG A 235 -35.28 -32.00 -20.45
C ARG A 235 -36.39 -31.02 -20.82
N ASN A 236 -36.93 -30.31 -19.84
CA ASN A 236 -38.00 -29.34 -20.06
C ASN A 236 -37.53 -28.13 -20.88
N LEU A 237 -36.32 -27.65 -20.64
CA LEU A 237 -35.71 -26.59 -21.46
C LEU A 237 -35.51 -27.02 -22.91
N VAL A 238 -35.12 -28.27 -23.17
CA VAL A 238 -35.03 -28.82 -24.54
C VAL A 238 -36.40 -28.85 -25.22
N GLN A 239 -37.45 -29.26 -24.50
CA GLN A 239 -38.82 -29.26 -25.03
C GLN A 239 -39.31 -27.84 -25.35
N LEU A 240 -39.00 -26.87 -24.49
CA LEU A 240 -39.32 -25.45 -24.74
C LEU A 240 -38.56 -24.91 -25.96
N ALA A 241 -37.28 -25.25 -26.09
CA ALA A 241 -36.47 -24.85 -27.24
C ALA A 241 -36.99 -25.43 -28.57
N GLN A 242 -37.50 -26.66 -28.57
CA GLN A 242 -38.11 -27.29 -29.74
C GLN A 242 -39.45 -26.65 -30.15
N LEU A 243 -40.17 -26.05 -29.20
CA LEU A 243 -41.46 -25.39 -29.45
C LEU A 243 -41.31 -23.95 -29.94
N LYS A 244 -40.13 -23.34 -29.80
CA LYS A 244 -39.86 -21.93 -30.09
C LYS A 244 -38.62 -21.74 -30.97
N THR A 245 -38.63 -22.35 -32.15
CA THR A 245 -37.54 -22.22 -33.12
C THR A 245 -37.48 -20.78 -33.66
N GLY A 246 -36.43 -20.03 -33.30
CA GLY A 246 -36.12 -18.71 -33.88
C GLY A 246 -36.73 -17.48 -33.19
N GLU A 247 -37.46 -17.63 -32.08
CA GLU A 247 -37.93 -16.50 -31.26
C GLU A 247 -37.01 -16.27 -30.05
N GLN A 248 -36.64 -15.01 -29.80
CA GLN A 248 -35.90 -14.60 -28.59
C GLN A 248 -36.73 -14.94 -27.34
N ILE A 249 -36.16 -15.74 -26.44
CA ILE A 249 -36.83 -16.14 -25.20
C ILE A 249 -36.55 -15.11 -24.10
N ASP A 250 -37.60 -14.42 -23.65
CA ASP A 250 -37.55 -13.53 -22.50
C ASP A 250 -37.62 -14.29 -21.17
N LEU A 251 -37.10 -13.67 -20.09
CA LEU A 251 -37.11 -14.23 -18.73
C LEU A 251 -38.50 -14.74 -18.26
N PRO A 252 -39.62 -14.01 -18.44
CA PRO A 252 -40.93 -14.51 -18.03
C PRO A 252 -41.40 -15.73 -18.84
N GLN A 253 -41.04 -15.81 -20.12
CA GLN A 253 -41.41 -16.94 -20.97
C GLN A 253 -40.68 -18.21 -20.53
N LEU A 254 -39.42 -18.07 -20.10
CA LEU A 254 -38.64 -19.16 -19.54
C LEU A 254 -39.25 -19.70 -18.25
N ALA A 255 -39.53 -18.82 -17.28
CA ALA A 255 -40.12 -19.22 -16.00
C ALA A 255 -41.49 -19.90 -16.18
N LEU A 256 -42.33 -19.37 -17.08
CA LEU A 256 -43.60 -20.01 -17.45
C LEU A 256 -43.41 -21.37 -18.11
N GLY A 257 -42.43 -21.49 -19.01
CA GLY A 257 -42.12 -22.76 -19.66
C GLY A 257 -41.70 -23.83 -18.66
N LEU A 258 -40.85 -23.47 -17.70
CA LEU A 258 -40.41 -24.35 -16.63
C LEU A 258 -41.58 -24.80 -15.73
N LEU A 259 -42.50 -23.88 -15.40
CA LEU A 259 -43.70 -24.18 -14.62
C LEU A 259 -44.70 -25.12 -15.33
N VAL A 260 -44.71 -25.16 -16.67
CA VAL A 260 -45.55 -26.09 -17.44
C VAL A 260 -45.00 -27.53 -17.38
N GLY A 261 -43.69 -27.69 -17.43
CA GLY A 261 -43.05 -28.99 -17.63
C GLY A 261 -42.57 -29.72 -16.37
N ILE A 262 -42.48 -29.02 -15.23
CA ILE A 262 -41.88 -29.54 -14.01
C ILE A 262 -42.96 -29.83 -12.95
N PHE A 263 -42.95 -31.06 -12.41
CA PHE A 263 -43.91 -31.52 -11.42
C PHE A 263 -43.25 -31.87 -10.09
N LYS A 264 -44.05 -31.97 -9.02
CA LYS A 264 -43.59 -32.38 -7.68
C LYS A 264 -42.80 -33.70 -7.68
N SER A 265 -43.14 -34.63 -8.59
CA SER A 265 -42.47 -35.92 -8.76
C SER A 265 -41.02 -35.84 -9.25
N ASP A 266 -40.63 -34.71 -9.85
CA ASP A 266 -39.28 -34.51 -10.38
C ASP A 266 -38.26 -34.11 -9.31
N PHE A 267 -38.72 -33.84 -8.09
CA PHE A 267 -37.89 -33.41 -6.97
C PHE A 267 -37.70 -34.53 -5.95
N PRO A 268 -36.48 -34.67 -5.38
CA PRO A 268 -36.22 -35.63 -4.32
C PRO A 268 -36.87 -35.22 -2.99
N ASN A 269 -37.16 -33.93 -2.80
CA ASN A 269 -37.73 -33.37 -1.58
C ASN A 269 -38.79 -32.33 -1.92
N GLU A 270 -39.96 -32.44 -1.28
CA GLU A 270 -41.06 -31.49 -1.38
C GLU A 270 -40.64 -30.07 -1.02
N LYS A 271 -39.75 -29.89 -0.04
CA LYS A 271 -39.24 -28.55 0.34
C LYS A 271 -38.47 -27.89 -0.81
N LEU A 272 -37.69 -28.65 -1.57
CA LEU A 272 -36.93 -28.12 -2.72
C LEU A 272 -37.87 -27.75 -3.87
N TYR A 273 -38.89 -28.57 -4.13
CA TYR A 273 -39.93 -28.25 -5.10
C TYR A 273 -40.67 -26.96 -4.72
N MET A 274 -41.03 -26.81 -3.44
CA MET A 274 -41.71 -25.63 -2.93
C MET A 274 -40.86 -24.37 -3.06
N ASN A 275 -39.60 -24.44 -2.66
CA ASN A 275 -38.67 -23.32 -2.82
C ASN A 275 -38.50 -22.93 -4.30
N TRP A 276 -38.29 -23.92 -5.18
CA TRP A 276 -38.20 -23.71 -6.62
C TRP A 276 -39.47 -23.06 -7.20
N LYS A 277 -40.66 -23.57 -6.84
CA LYS A 277 -41.95 -23.05 -7.31
C LYS A 277 -42.18 -21.61 -6.84
N THR A 278 -41.90 -21.33 -5.56
CA THR A 278 -41.98 -19.99 -4.99
C THR A 278 -41.00 -19.04 -5.67
N ARG A 279 -39.77 -19.49 -5.98
CA ARG A 279 -38.81 -18.71 -6.77
C ARG A 279 -39.36 -18.34 -8.15
N GLN A 280 -39.88 -19.30 -8.91
CA GLN A 280 -40.44 -19.02 -10.24
C GLN A 280 -41.59 -18.00 -10.16
N ALA A 281 -42.49 -18.14 -9.17
CA ALA A 281 -43.57 -17.18 -8.95
C ALA A 281 -43.04 -15.79 -8.55
N ASN A 282 -42.00 -15.71 -7.71
CA ASN A 282 -41.37 -14.44 -7.32
C ASN A 282 -40.67 -13.77 -8.51
N LEU A 283 -39.97 -14.52 -9.36
CA LEU A 283 -39.36 -13.98 -10.59
C LEU A 283 -40.43 -13.41 -11.54
N LEU A 284 -41.53 -14.13 -11.74
CA LEU A 284 -42.66 -13.65 -12.56
C LEU A 284 -43.34 -12.43 -11.95
N GLU A 285 -43.49 -12.38 -10.61
CA GLU A 285 -44.04 -11.22 -9.94
C GLU A 285 -43.14 -9.99 -10.12
N GLU A 286 -41.84 -10.13 -9.92
CA GLU A 286 -40.89 -9.03 -10.07
C GLU A 286 -40.88 -8.53 -11.53
N ALA A 287 -40.87 -9.45 -12.49
CA ALA A 287 -40.78 -9.10 -13.90
C ALA A 287 -42.06 -8.48 -14.49
N LEU A 288 -43.24 -8.90 -14.01
CA LEU A 288 -44.51 -8.55 -14.66
C LEU A 288 -45.38 -7.59 -13.83
N CYS A 289 -45.45 -7.74 -12.50
CA CYS A 289 -46.44 -7.03 -11.68
C CYS A 289 -46.09 -5.56 -11.39
N PHE A 290 -44.82 -5.18 -11.52
CA PHE A 290 -44.34 -3.81 -11.26
C PHE A 290 -44.12 -2.99 -12.53
N SER A 291 -44.50 -3.53 -13.69
CA SER A 291 -44.49 -2.82 -14.95
C SER A 291 -45.46 -1.63 -14.93
N PRO A 292 -45.03 -0.42 -15.35
CA PRO A 292 -45.90 0.75 -15.42
C PRO A 292 -46.97 0.66 -16.52
N SER A 293 -46.79 -0.19 -17.54
CA SER A 293 -47.72 -0.35 -18.66
C SER A 293 -48.87 -1.32 -18.38
N LEU A 294 -48.93 -1.90 -17.17
CA LEU A 294 -49.94 -2.88 -16.80
C LEU A 294 -51.15 -2.25 -16.10
N GLU A 295 -52.37 -2.61 -16.53
CA GLU A 295 -53.60 -2.09 -15.92
C GLU A 295 -53.81 -2.59 -14.49
N LYS A 296 -54.60 -1.87 -13.69
CA LYS A 296 -54.85 -2.24 -12.27
C LYS A 296 -55.55 -3.59 -12.14
N ASN A 297 -56.47 -3.90 -13.06
CA ASN A 297 -57.19 -5.18 -13.09
C ASN A 297 -56.28 -6.33 -13.50
N GLU A 298 -55.46 -6.15 -14.54
CA GLU A 298 -54.47 -7.15 -14.98
C GLU A 298 -53.40 -7.42 -13.89
N ARG A 299 -53.00 -6.39 -13.15
CA ARG A 299 -52.14 -6.56 -11.95
C ARG A 299 -52.81 -7.40 -10.87
N ALA A 300 -54.10 -7.16 -10.61
CA ALA A 300 -54.83 -7.89 -9.59
C ALA A 300 -55.02 -9.37 -9.97
N THR A 301 -55.36 -9.64 -11.24
CA THR A 301 -55.48 -11.02 -11.75
C THR A 301 -54.14 -11.74 -11.71
N MET A 302 -53.06 -11.08 -12.12
CA MET A 302 -51.73 -11.71 -12.11
C MET A 302 -51.23 -12.00 -10.68
N ARG A 303 -51.44 -11.09 -9.73
CA ARG A 303 -51.14 -11.37 -8.31
C ARG A 303 -51.96 -12.54 -7.76
N LYS A 304 -53.23 -12.65 -8.14
CA LYS A 304 -54.06 -13.80 -7.78
C LYS A 304 -53.49 -15.10 -8.36
N CYS A 305 -53.18 -15.13 -9.66
CA CYS A 305 -52.57 -16.28 -10.32
C CYS A 305 -51.21 -16.68 -9.72
N LEU A 306 -50.39 -15.72 -9.28
CA LEU A 306 -49.10 -15.99 -8.65
C LEU A 306 -49.26 -16.47 -7.20
N ALA A 307 -50.29 -15.99 -6.48
CA ALA A 307 -50.64 -16.49 -5.15
C ALA A 307 -51.12 -17.95 -5.22
N THR A 308 -51.93 -18.31 -6.22
CA THR A 308 -52.37 -19.71 -6.39
C THR A 308 -51.19 -20.63 -6.70
N ILE A 309 -50.21 -20.20 -7.51
CA ILE A 309 -48.98 -20.98 -7.76
C ILE A 309 -48.19 -21.23 -6.45
N ARG A 310 -48.10 -20.23 -5.57
CA ARG A 310 -47.38 -20.36 -4.30
C ARG A 310 -48.07 -21.30 -3.31
N ASP A 311 -49.40 -21.33 -3.29
CA ASP A 311 -50.16 -22.21 -2.41
C ASP A 311 -50.07 -23.67 -2.89
N SER A 312 -49.31 -24.51 -2.17
CA SER A 312 -49.20 -25.94 -2.47
C SER A 312 -50.53 -26.69 -2.36
N LYS A 313 -51.40 -26.28 -1.44
CA LYS A 313 -52.68 -26.97 -1.26
C LYS A 313 -53.57 -26.74 -2.46
N GLU A 314 -53.63 -25.50 -2.93
CA GLU A 314 -54.41 -25.16 -4.12
C GLU A 314 -53.75 -25.74 -5.37
N TRP A 315 -52.48 -25.42 -5.64
CA TRP A 315 -51.78 -25.77 -6.87
C TRP A 315 -51.53 -27.26 -7.07
N ASP A 316 -51.05 -27.96 -6.03
CA ASP A 316 -50.53 -29.33 -6.17
C ASP A 316 -51.57 -30.40 -5.82
N VAL A 317 -52.61 -30.06 -5.06
CA VAL A 317 -53.62 -31.01 -4.56
C VAL A 317 -55.01 -30.76 -5.13
N VAL A 318 -55.47 -29.51 -5.13
CA VAL A 318 -56.86 -29.16 -5.49
C VAL A 318 -57.04 -28.95 -6.99
N MET A 319 -56.07 -28.33 -7.66
CA MET A 319 -56.20 -27.94 -9.08
C MET A 319 -55.93 -29.11 -10.06
N SER A 320 -56.79 -29.26 -11.06
CA SER A 320 -56.54 -30.18 -12.18
C SER A 320 -55.48 -29.63 -13.14
N SER A 321 -54.87 -30.51 -13.96
CA SER A 321 -53.87 -30.09 -14.96
C SER A 321 -54.42 -29.07 -15.97
N SER A 322 -55.72 -29.14 -16.33
CA SER A 322 -56.34 -28.16 -17.23
C SER A 322 -56.45 -26.77 -16.58
N LEU A 323 -56.80 -26.71 -15.30
CA LEU A 323 -56.93 -25.45 -14.56
C LEU A 323 -55.55 -24.80 -14.31
N ARG A 324 -54.50 -25.60 -14.09
CA ARG A 324 -53.11 -25.11 -14.00
C ARG A 324 -52.64 -24.47 -15.31
N ILE A 325 -52.97 -25.09 -16.45
CA ILE A 325 -52.67 -24.52 -17.77
C ILE A 325 -53.42 -23.21 -17.99
N GLU A 326 -54.67 -23.09 -17.53
CA GLU A 326 -55.45 -21.85 -17.64
C GLU A 326 -54.82 -20.70 -16.84
N VAL A 327 -54.38 -20.96 -15.60
CA VAL A 327 -53.64 -19.97 -14.79
C VAL A 327 -52.35 -19.54 -15.48
N LEU A 328 -51.54 -20.49 -15.97
CA LEU A 328 -50.30 -20.17 -16.69
C LEU A 328 -50.57 -19.46 -18.02
N SER A 329 -51.69 -19.77 -18.70
CA SER A 329 -52.09 -19.09 -19.94
C SER A 329 -52.48 -17.64 -19.70
N SER A 330 -53.10 -17.34 -18.55
CA SER A 330 -53.45 -15.97 -18.15
C SER A 330 -52.18 -15.14 -17.93
N ILE A 331 -51.17 -15.70 -17.24
CA ILE A 331 -49.88 -15.03 -17.05
C ILE A 331 -49.14 -14.90 -18.39
N ARG A 332 -49.17 -15.94 -19.23
CA ARG A 332 -48.56 -15.92 -20.57
C ARG A 332 -49.16 -14.83 -21.46
N HIS A 333 -50.47 -14.63 -21.41
CA HIS A 333 -51.13 -13.57 -22.18
C HIS A 333 -50.59 -12.18 -21.82
N VAL A 334 -50.43 -11.91 -20.52
CA VAL A 334 -49.84 -10.65 -20.03
C VAL A 334 -48.37 -10.53 -20.44
N ALA A 335 -47.58 -11.60 -20.27
CA ALA A 335 -46.17 -11.61 -20.66
C ALA A 335 -45.98 -11.39 -22.18
N SER A 336 -46.84 -11.96 -23.02
CA SER A 336 -46.84 -11.74 -24.47
C SER A 336 -47.25 -10.32 -24.84
N LYS A 337 -48.25 -9.74 -24.15
CA LYS A 337 -48.65 -8.32 -24.33
C LYS A 337 -47.46 -7.40 -24.04
N LEU A 338 -46.75 -7.62 -22.94
CA LEU A 338 -45.57 -6.82 -22.57
C LEU A 338 -44.38 -7.04 -23.51
N SER A 339 -44.13 -8.29 -23.93
CA SER A 339 -43.07 -8.63 -24.89
C SER A 339 -43.31 -8.00 -26.27
N SER A 340 -44.57 -7.79 -26.68
CA SER A 340 -44.92 -7.12 -27.93
C SER A 340 -44.69 -5.60 -27.93
N LEU A 341 -44.41 -4.99 -26.77
CA LEU A 341 -44.09 -3.58 -26.71
C LEU A 341 -42.67 -3.33 -27.24
N PRO A 342 -42.45 -2.28 -28.05
CA PRO A 342 -41.12 -1.98 -28.57
C PRO A 342 -40.17 -1.58 -27.43
N GLY A 343 -38.88 -1.83 -27.65
CA GLY A 343 -37.79 -1.21 -26.89
C GLY A 343 -37.86 0.31 -26.90
N ARG A 344 -37.17 0.95 -25.94
CA ARG A 344 -37.19 2.42 -25.78
C ARG A 344 -36.04 3.11 -26.48
N CYS A 345 -34.95 2.41 -26.77
CA CYS A 345 -33.67 2.98 -27.20
C CYS A 345 -33.35 2.74 -28.68
N GLY A 346 -34.12 1.88 -29.36
CA GLY A 346 -33.98 1.62 -30.80
C GLY A 346 -32.74 0.80 -31.14
N ILE A 347 -32.30 -0.05 -30.19
CA ILE A 347 -31.22 -1.02 -30.37
C ILE A 347 -31.79 -2.27 -31.10
N GLU A 348 -30.99 -2.91 -31.95
CA GLU A 348 -31.38 -4.16 -32.61
C GLU A 348 -31.61 -5.25 -31.56
N GLU A 349 -32.70 -6.01 -31.67
CA GLU A 349 -33.12 -7.04 -30.69
C GLU A 349 -33.52 -6.52 -29.29
N GLU A 350 -33.69 -5.20 -29.13
CA GLU A 350 -34.13 -4.61 -27.86
C GLU A 350 -35.56 -5.03 -27.53
N THR A 351 -35.72 -5.71 -26.39
CA THR A 351 -37.05 -6.04 -25.85
C THR A 351 -37.47 -5.04 -24.78
N TYR A 352 -38.78 -4.90 -24.57
CA TYR A 352 -39.35 -4.10 -23.48
C TYR A 352 -38.69 -4.38 -22.11
N TYR A 353 -38.31 -5.63 -21.86
CA TYR A 353 -37.76 -6.08 -20.59
C TYR A 353 -36.35 -5.54 -20.31
N TRP A 354 -35.59 -5.16 -21.35
CA TRP A 354 -34.24 -4.61 -21.17
C TRP A 354 -34.26 -3.36 -20.27
N THR A 355 -35.25 -2.48 -20.44
CA THR A 355 -35.38 -1.26 -19.63
C THR A 355 -36.42 -1.39 -18.50
N ALA A 356 -37.43 -2.25 -18.64
CA ALA A 356 -38.47 -2.38 -17.62
C ALA A 356 -38.00 -3.13 -16.36
N ILE A 357 -37.15 -4.15 -16.54
CA ILE A 357 -36.70 -5.05 -15.46
C ILE A 357 -35.17 -5.13 -15.35
N TYR A 358 -34.46 -4.11 -15.85
CA TYR A 358 -32.99 -4.06 -15.84
C TYR A 358 -32.38 -4.39 -14.48
N HIS A 359 -32.99 -3.92 -13.39
CA HIS A 359 -32.51 -4.13 -12.02
C HIS A 359 -32.54 -5.60 -11.60
N LEU A 360 -33.46 -6.41 -12.15
CA LEU A 360 -33.48 -7.87 -11.98
C LEU A 360 -32.46 -8.51 -12.93
N ASN A 361 -32.43 -8.09 -14.20
CA ASN A 361 -31.53 -8.65 -15.21
C ASN A 361 -30.05 -8.48 -14.84
N ILE A 362 -29.66 -7.29 -14.37
CA ILE A 362 -28.30 -6.99 -13.91
C ILE A 362 -27.93 -7.87 -12.71
N ARG A 363 -28.83 -8.05 -11.74
CA ARG A 363 -28.57 -8.91 -10.57
C ARG A 363 -28.41 -10.38 -10.96
N LEU A 364 -29.22 -10.88 -11.91
CA LEU A 364 -29.06 -12.22 -12.44
C LEU A 364 -27.70 -12.37 -13.16
N TYR A 365 -27.32 -11.38 -13.96
CA TYR A 365 -26.03 -11.39 -14.66
C TYR A 365 -24.83 -11.29 -13.71
N GLU A 366 -24.94 -10.45 -12.67
CA GLU A 366 -23.96 -10.34 -11.59
C GLU A 366 -23.75 -11.71 -10.92
N LYS A 367 -24.83 -12.45 -10.58
CA LYS A 367 -24.71 -13.81 -10.02
C LYS A 367 -24.07 -14.82 -10.99
N LEU A 368 -24.24 -14.66 -12.30
CA LEU A 368 -23.54 -15.49 -13.29
C LEU A 368 -22.04 -15.21 -13.29
N LEU A 369 -21.66 -13.94 -13.27
CA LEU A 369 -20.25 -13.52 -13.27
C LEU A 369 -19.53 -13.99 -12.01
N PHE A 370 -20.17 -14.01 -10.84
CA PHE A 370 -19.59 -14.63 -9.64
C PHE A 370 -19.27 -16.12 -9.79
N GLY A 371 -19.85 -16.80 -10.76
CA GLY A 371 -19.56 -18.19 -11.06
C GLY A 371 -18.19 -18.47 -11.68
N VAL A 372 -17.44 -17.44 -12.08
CA VAL A 372 -16.10 -17.59 -12.69
C VAL A 372 -14.97 -17.72 -11.67
N PHE A 373 -15.25 -17.44 -10.40
CA PHE A 373 -14.30 -17.56 -9.30
C PHE A 373 -14.26 -18.98 -8.74
N ASP A 374 -13.11 -19.40 -8.23
CA ASP A 374 -12.96 -20.69 -7.56
C ASP A 374 -13.72 -20.69 -6.22
N ILE A 375 -14.39 -21.80 -5.92
CA ILE A 375 -15.22 -21.97 -4.72
C ILE A 375 -14.35 -22.18 -3.47
N LEU A 376 -13.16 -22.73 -3.64
CA LEU A 376 -12.21 -23.01 -2.56
C LEU A 376 -11.27 -21.83 -2.31
N ASP A 377 -10.94 -21.10 -3.37
CA ASP A 377 -10.12 -19.89 -3.33
C ASP A 377 -10.78 -18.77 -4.12
N GLU A 378 -11.63 -17.99 -3.44
CA GLU A 378 -12.42 -16.95 -4.08
C GLU A 378 -11.56 -15.80 -4.66
N GLY A 379 -10.25 -15.79 -4.41
CA GLY A 379 -9.29 -14.86 -5.03
C GLY A 379 -8.88 -15.26 -6.44
N GLN A 380 -9.11 -16.51 -6.84
CA GLN A 380 -8.65 -17.05 -8.12
C GLN A 380 -9.80 -17.27 -9.11
N LEU A 381 -9.46 -17.13 -10.40
CA LEU A 381 -10.36 -17.50 -11.49
C LEU A 381 -10.24 -19.00 -11.77
N ILE A 382 -11.35 -19.64 -12.13
CA ILE A 382 -11.34 -21.04 -12.57
C ILE A 382 -10.56 -21.14 -13.89
N GLU A 383 -9.85 -22.25 -14.13
CA GLU A 383 -9.08 -22.51 -15.36
C GLU A 383 -9.92 -22.26 -16.65
N ASP A 384 -11.21 -22.59 -16.61
CA ASP A 384 -12.16 -22.44 -17.71
C ASP A 384 -12.97 -21.13 -17.69
N ALA A 385 -12.57 -20.11 -16.90
CA ALA A 385 -13.30 -18.84 -16.77
C ALA A 385 -13.54 -18.15 -18.13
N SER A 386 -12.53 -18.14 -19.01
CA SER A 386 -12.64 -17.58 -20.37
C SER A 386 -13.70 -18.30 -21.21
N SER A 387 -13.77 -19.63 -21.09
CA SER A 387 -14.81 -20.44 -21.72
C SER A 387 -16.17 -20.09 -21.15
N MET A 388 -16.32 -19.95 -19.83
CA MET A 388 -17.60 -19.56 -19.22
C MET A 388 -18.07 -18.20 -19.75
N LEU A 389 -17.23 -17.17 -19.71
CA LEU A 389 -17.52 -15.83 -20.23
C LEU A 389 -17.94 -15.86 -21.71
N PHE A 390 -17.26 -16.66 -22.54
CA PHE A 390 -17.65 -16.84 -23.94
C PHE A 390 -19.07 -17.36 -24.10
N HIS A 391 -19.48 -18.35 -23.28
CA HIS A 391 -20.84 -18.87 -23.36
C HIS A 391 -21.87 -17.90 -22.78
N MET A 392 -21.48 -17.03 -21.82
CA MET A 392 -22.39 -15.99 -21.29
C MET A 392 -22.87 -15.02 -22.37
N LYS A 393 -22.13 -14.86 -23.48
CA LYS A 393 -22.60 -14.05 -24.62
C LYS A 393 -23.95 -14.51 -25.17
N SER A 394 -24.29 -15.80 -25.04
CA SER A 394 -25.61 -16.31 -25.46
C SER A 394 -26.79 -15.77 -24.64
N ILE A 395 -26.54 -15.22 -23.44
CA ILE A 395 -27.58 -14.69 -22.55
C ILE A 395 -27.78 -13.17 -22.71
N TRP A 396 -26.87 -12.52 -23.45
CA TRP A 396 -26.81 -11.07 -23.56
C TRP A 396 -28.11 -10.49 -24.13
N SER A 397 -28.63 -11.05 -25.22
CA SER A 397 -29.89 -10.59 -25.81
C SER A 397 -31.11 -10.86 -24.91
N THR A 398 -31.10 -11.91 -24.10
CA THR A 398 -32.20 -12.22 -23.16
C THR A 398 -32.25 -11.23 -21.98
N LEU A 399 -31.08 -10.86 -21.45
CA LEU A 399 -30.98 -9.97 -20.27
C LEU A 399 -30.81 -8.49 -20.64
N GLY A 400 -30.53 -8.17 -21.91
CA GLY A 400 -30.17 -6.82 -22.35
C GLY A 400 -28.79 -6.39 -21.93
N ILE A 401 -27.83 -7.32 -21.97
CA ILE A 401 -26.43 -7.05 -21.69
C ILE A 401 -25.71 -6.72 -23.00
N THR A 402 -25.29 -5.47 -23.16
CA THR A 402 -24.39 -5.08 -24.24
C THR A 402 -22.93 -5.34 -23.86
N GLU A 403 -22.01 -5.24 -24.82
CA GLU A 403 -20.58 -5.43 -24.53
C GLU A 403 -20.05 -4.40 -23.53
N ASN A 404 -20.43 -3.12 -23.67
CA ASN A 404 -20.04 -2.09 -22.70
C ASN A 404 -20.65 -2.34 -21.32
N LEU A 405 -21.91 -2.78 -21.26
CA LEU A 405 -22.56 -3.14 -20.01
C LEU A 405 -21.90 -4.35 -19.35
N HIS A 406 -21.49 -5.36 -20.13
CA HIS A 406 -20.73 -6.49 -19.63
C HIS A 406 -19.39 -6.04 -19.03
N ASN A 407 -18.60 -5.25 -19.76
CA ASN A 407 -17.31 -4.75 -19.29
C ASN A 407 -17.47 -3.96 -17.98
N ALA A 408 -18.52 -3.13 -17.86
CA ALA A 408 -18.82 -2.38 -16.64
C ALA A 408 -19.18 -3.29 -15.45
N ILE A 409 -20.13 -4.23 -15.63
CA ILE A 409 -20.57 -5.13 -14.55
C ILE A 409 -19.45 -6.11 -14.18
N TYR A 410 -18.69 -6.62 -15.16
CA TYR A 410 -17.61 -7.56 -14.89
C TYR A 410 -16.44 -6.89 -14.18
N GLY A 411 -16.04 -5.69 -14.61
CA GLY A 411 -15.08 -4.87 -13.87
C GLY A 411 -15.53 -4.57 -12.45
N TRP A 412 -16.83 -4.31 -12.25
CA TRP A 412 -17.43 -4.14 -10.92
C TRP A 412 -17.35 -5.41 -10.05
N VAL A 413 -17.70 -6.58 -10.60
CA VAL A 413 -17.65 -7.86 -9.89
C VAL A 413 -16.21 -8.25 -9.52
N LEU A 414 -15.26 -8.07 -10.43
CA LEU A 414 -13.83 -8.27 -10.16
C LEU A 414 -13.33 -7.34 -9.05
N PHE A 415 -13.76 -6.08 -9.08
CA PHE A 415 -13.43 -5.11 -8.03
C PHE A 415 -14.04 -5.49 -6.67
N GLN A 416 -15.32 -5.89 -6.63
CA GLN A 416 -15.95 -6.37 -5.40
C GLN A 416 -15.20 -7.56 -4.81
N GLN A 417 -14.79 -8.49 -5.68
CA GLN A 417 -14.07 -9.68 -5.25
C GLN A 417 -12.68 -9.33 -4.72
N PHE A 418 -11.94 -8.43 -5.39
CA PHE A 418 -10.69 -7.89 -4.89
C PHE A 418 -10.83 -7.25 -3.50
N VAL A 419 -11.86 -6.43 -3.28
CA VAL A 419 -12.07 -5.80 -1.96
C VAL A 419 -12.32 -6.84 -0.86
N CYS A 420 -12.91 -7.99 -1.19
CA CYS A 420 -13.16 -9.07 -0.25
C CYS A 420 -11.91 -9.95 0.00
N THR A 421 -11.14 -10.26 -1.04
CA THR A 421 -10.04 -11.23 -0.99
C THR A 421 -8.67 -10.60 -0.78
N GLY A 422 -8.50 -9.34 -1.20
CA GLY A 422 -7.22 -8.64 -1.23
C GLY A 422 -6.27 -9.09 -2.34
N GLU A 423 -6.76 -9.87 -3.32
CA GLU A 423 -5.90 -10.48 -4.35
C GLU A 423 -5.55 -9.49 -5.49
N PRO A 424 -4.27 -9.13 -5.69
CA PRO A 424 -3.87 -8.06 -6.61
C PRO A 424 -4.14 -8.37 -8.09
N SER A 425 -4.15 -9.64 -8.48
CA SER A 425 -4.41 -10.05 -9.86
C SER A 425 -5.83 -9.65 -10.32
N LEU A 426 -6.81 -9.75 -9.42
CA LEU A 426 -8.20 -9.33 -9.67
C LEU A 426 -8.32 -7.83 -9.90
N LEU A 427 -7.57 -7.02 -9.16
CA LEU A 427 -7.53 -5.57 -9.34
C LEU A 427 -7.00 -5.20 -10.73
N GLY A 428 -5.93 -5.86 -11.18
CA GLY A 428 -5.40 -5.68 -12.54
C GLY A 428 -6.43 -5.99 -13.62
N SER A 429 -7.18 -7.10 -13.48
CA SER A 429 -8.27 -7.44 -14.39
C SER A 429 -9.43 -6.44 -14.33
N ALA A 430 -9.81 -5.97 -13.14
CA ALA A 430 -10.87 -4.97 -12.99
C ALA A 430 -10.52 -3.66 -13.70
N ILE A 431 -9.26 -3.20 -13.60
CA ILE A 431 -8.78 -2.01 -14.30
C ILE A 431 -8.92 -2.18 -15.82
N LEU A 432 -8.48 -3.32 -16.37
CA LEU A 432 -8.57 -3.59 -17.81
C LEU A 432 -10.02 -3.57 -18.31
N GLU A 433 -10.95 -4.18 -17.59
CA GLU A 433 -12.36 -4.20 -17.99
C GLU A 433 -13.02 -2.82 -17.88
N LEU A 434 -12.73 -2.05 -16.82
CA LEU A 434 -13.27 -0.70 -16.66
C LEU A 434 -12.68 0.29 -17.68
N GLN A 435 -11.41 0.10 -18.09
CA GLN A 435 -10.78 0.92 -19.14
C GLN A 435 -11.50 0.80 -20.49
N LYS A 436 -12.01 -0.39 -20.84
CA LYS A 436 -12.77 -0.59 -22.08
C LYS A 436 -14.03 0.26 -22.11
N VAL A 437 -14.70 0.44 -20.97
CA VAL A 437 -15.93 1.25 -20.84
C VAL A 437 -15.65 2.74 -21.09
N THR A 438 -14.47 3.23 -20.71
CA THR A 438 -14.02 4.62 -20.95
C THR A 438 -13.37 4.84 -22.31
N SER A 439 -13.10 3.77 -23.08
CA SER A 439 -12.37 3.89 -24.33
C SER A 439 -13.22 4.65 -25.38
N PRO A 440 -12.62 5.54 -26.18
CA PRO A 440 -13.34 6.37 -27.16
C PRO A 440 -13.71 5.61 -28.45
N GLU A 441 -13.84 4.28 -28.39
CA GLU A 441 -14.26 3.49 -29.55
C GLU A 441 -15.67 3.89 -29.96
N LEU A 442 -15.76 4.70 -31.03
CA LEU A 442 -16.94 5.13 -31.78
C LEU A 442 -18.28 4.92 -31.02
N GLY A 443 -18.49 5.69 -29.95
CA GLY A 443 -19.63 5.54 -29.06
C GLY A 443 -20.94 5.45 -29.82
N ASN A 444 -21.68 4.36 -29.63
CA ASN A 444 -22.99 4.18 -30.23
C ASN A 444 -23.99 5.04 -29.44
N PRO A 445 -24.51 6.15 -30.00
CA PRO A 445 -25.35 7.08 -29.24
C PRO A 445 -26.64 6.42 -28.72
N LYS A 446 -27.07 5.31 -29.35
CA LYS A 446 -28.21 4.51 -28.88
C LYS A 446 -27.88 3.71 -27.63
N GLU A 447 -26.64 3.22 -27.52
CA GLU A 447 -26.17 2.47 -26.36
C GLU A 447 -25.93 3.39 -25.17
N ASP A 448 -25.39 4.59 -25.40
CA ASP A 448 -25.26 5.62 -24.36
C ASP A 448 -26.63 6.02 -23.79
N LEU A 449 -27.62 6.20 -24.68
CA LEU A 449 -29.00 6.45 -24.29
C LEU A 449 -29.56 5.29 -23.47
N TYR A 450 -29.33 4.04 -23.88
CA TYR A 450 -29.74 2.85 -23.13
C TYR A 450 -29.13 2.80 -21.74
N LEU A 451 -27.81 2.96 -21.61
CA LEU A 451 -27.11 2.97 -20.32
C LEU A 451 -27.60 4.10 -19.40
N SER A 452 -28.00 5.23 -19.96
CA SER A 452 -28.58 6.35 -19.20
C SER A 452 -29.96 6.02 -18.60
N HIS A 453 -30.74 5.15 -19.24
CA HIS A 453 -32.03 4.68 -18.73
C HIS A 453 -31.90 3.62 -17.62
N LEU A 454 -30.72 3.04 -17.42
CA LEU A 454 -30.43 2.09 -16.34
C LEU A 454 -30.13 2.84 -15.03
N VAL A 455 -31.17 3.41 -14.43
CA VAL A 455 -31.02 4.35 -13.31
C VAL A 455 -30.69 3.64 -11.99
N CYS A 456 -29.63 4.08 -11.34
CA CYS A 456 -29.33 3.77 -9.96
C CYS A 456 -29.65 4.99 -9.09
N SER A 457 -30.41 4.78 -8.02
CA SER A 457 -30.79 5.82 -7.05
C SER A 457 -30.00 5.65 -5.76
N ARG A 458 -29.32 6.71 -5.33
CA ARG A 458 -28.64 6.75 -4.04
C ARG A 458 -29.18 7.88 -3.19
N GLN A 459 -29.62 7.53 -1.99
CA GLN A 459 -29.98 8.49 -0.98
C GLN A 459 -28.71 9.01 -0.31
N THR A 460 -28.38 10.28 -0.54
CA THR A 460 -27.36 11.00 0.24
C THR A 460 -28.02 11.87 1.30
N ILE A 461 -27.25 12.40 2.24
CA ILE A 461 -27.76 13.24 3.34
C ILE A 461 -28.49 14.49 2.81
N GLU A 462 -28.14 14.97 1.62
CA GLU A 462 -28.63 16.22 1.05
C GLU A 462 -29.55 16.03 -0.18
N ALA A 463 -29.47 14.91 -0.92
CA ALA A 463 -30.35 14.64 -2.08
C ALA A 463 -30.41 13.15 -2.52
N ASP A 464 -31.45 12.80 -3.28
CA ASP A 464 -31.47 11.57 -4.10
C ASP A 464 -30.70 11.82 -5.40
N ILE A 465 -29.57 11.12 -5.56
CA ILE A 465 -28.76 11.18 -6.78
C ILE A 465 -29.18 10.04 -7.71
N HIS A 466 -29.60 10.38 -8.91
CA HIS A 466 -29.92 9.44 -9.98
C HIS A 466 -28.77 9.40 -11.00
N LEU A 467 -28.12 8.25 -11.12
CA LEU A 467 -27.00 8.03 -12.04
C LEU A 467 -27.34 6.86 -12.97
N GLY A 468 -26.89 6.90 -14.23
CA GLY A 468 -26.84 5.70 -15.05
C GLY A 468 -25.91 4.65 -14.42
N LEU A 469 -26.14 3.36 -14.70
CA LEU A 469 -25.42 2.27 -14.06
C LEU A 469 -23.89 2.37 -14.19
N SER A 470 -23.37 2.66 -15.38
CA SER A 470 -21.92 2.82 -15.59
C SER A 470 -21.36 3.94 -14.71
N LYS A 471 -22.04 5.10 -14.68
CA LYS A 471 -21.65 6.21 -13.80
C LYS A 471 -21.75 5.83 -12.32
N ALA A 472 -22.76 5.08 -11.91
CA ALA A 472 -22.92 4.60 -10.54
C ALA A 472 -21.79 3.64 -10.12
N ILE A 473 -21.38 2.72 -11.00
CA ILE A 473 -20.21 1.85 -10.79
C ILE A 473 -18.95 2.70 -10.60
N PHE A 474 -18.68 3.61 -11.53
CA PHE A 474 -17.50 4.47 -11.50
C PHE A 474 -17.47 5.32 -10.23
N THR A 475 -18.58 5.95 -9.84
CA THR A 475 -18.68 6.72 -8.59
C THR A 475 -18.48 5.85 -7.35
N SER A 476 -18.92 4.59 -7.36
CA SER A 476 -18.74 3.66 -6.24
C SER A 476 -17.28 3.24 -6.06
N VAL A 477 -16.62 2.88 -7.16
CA VAL A 477 -15.21 2.51 -7.19
C VAL A 477 -14.35 3.73 -6.84
N SER A 478 -14.67 4.88 -7.42
CA SER A 478 -13.99 6.16 -7.18
C SER A 478 -14.06 6.60 -5.71
N ALA A 479 -15.23 6.47 -5.07
CA ALA A 479 -15.38 6.78 -3.64
C ALA A 479 -14.56 5.83 -2.75
N TRP A 480 -14.43 4.56 -3.13
CA TRP A 480 -13.55 3.63 -2.43
C TRP A 480 -12.08 4.00 -2.62
N CYS A 481 -11.67 4.38 -3.83
CA CYS A 481 -10.32 4.89 -4.09
C CYS A 481 -10.02 6.16 -3.27
N ASP A 482 -10.95 7.12 -3.23
CA ASP A 482 -10.82 8.34 -2.42
C ASP A 482 -10.56 8.00 -0.94
N ASP A 483 -11.41 7.18 -0.32
CA ASP A 483 -11.26 6.72 1.08
C ASP A 483 -9.87 6.09 1.34
N LYS A 484 -9.39 5.25 0.41
CA LYS A 484 -8.10 4.57 0.54
C LYS A 484 -6.93 5.53 0.39
N LEU A 485 -7.04 6.51 -0.52
CA LEU A 485 -6.01 7.52 -0.77
C LEU A 485 -5.93 8.57 0.35
N GLN A 486 -7.03 8.85 1.07
CA GLN A 486 -7.00 9.76 2.24
C GLN A 486 -5.97 9.33 3.30
N ASP A 487 -5.75 8.03 3.46
CA ASP A 487 -4.74 7.48 4.38
C ASP A 487 -4.01 6.28 3.74
N TYR A 488 -3.27 6.54 2.67
CA TYR A 488 -2.55 5.49 1.95
C TYR A 488 -1.45 4.84 2.81
N HIS A 489 -0.87 5.53 3.79
CA HIS A 489 0.11 4.95 4.70
C HIS A 489 -0.49 3.83 5.58
N LEU A 490 -1.76 3.99 6.00
CA LEU A 490 -2.45 2.97 6.78
C LEU A 490 -2.73 1.72 5.94
N HIS A 491 -3.19 1.92 4.70
CA HIS A 491 -3.66 0.83 3.85
C HIS A 491 -2.52 0.11 3.11
N PHE A 492 -1.49 0.83 2.66
CA PHE A 492 -0.45 0.32 1.78
C PHE A 492 0.95 0.26 2.41
N GLY A 493 1.09 0.62 3.70
CA GLY A 493 2.38 0.57 4.38
C GLY A 493 3.03 -0.82 4.44
N LYS A 494 2.24 -1.90 4.34
CA LYS A 494 2.75 -3.29 4.30
C LYS A 494 2.97 -3.81 2.87
N ASN A 495 2.09 -3.44 1.95
CA ASN A 495 2.09 -3.90 0.56
C ASN A 495 2.08 -2.69 -0.39
N PRO A 496 3.23 -1.99 -0.54
CA PRO A 496 3.27 -0.76 -1.32
C PRO A 496 3.12 -1.01 -2.83
N ARG A 497 3.37 -2.23 -3.31
CA ARG A 497 3.15 -2.60 -4.72
C ARG A 497 1.70 -2.42 -5.18
N ASP A 498 0.75 -2.58 -4.27
CA ASP A 498 -0.68 -2.46 -4.59
C ASP A 498 -1.12 -0.99 -4.75
N PHE A 499 -0.34 -0.06 -4.21
CA PHE A 499 -0.62 1.37 -4.29
C PHE A 499 -0.60 1.88 -5.74
N GLY A 500 0.36 1.44 -6.55
CA GLY A 500 0.42 1.81 -7.97
C GLY A 500 -0.81 1.35 -8.75
N MET A 501 -1.35 0.16 -8.42
CA MET A 501 -2.58 -0.34 -9.04
C MET A 501 -3.80 0.45 -8.59
N LEU A 502 -3.88 0.85 -7.32
CA LEU A 502 -4.96 1.73 -6.83
C LEU A 502 -4.98 3.05 -7.59
N VAL A 503 -3.81 3.68 -7.79
CA VAL A 503 -3.72 4.94 -8.53
C VAL A 503 -4.08 4.75 -10.01
N SER A 504 -3.71 3.61 -10.61
CA SER A 504 -4.15 3.26 -11.96
C SER A 504 -5.67 3.07 -12.06
N LEU A 505 -6.28 2.47 -11.04
CA LEU A 505 -7.74 2.36 -10.94
C LEU A 505 -8.37 3.76 -10.81
N ALA A 506 -7.85 4.61 -9.93
CA ALA A 506 -8.32 5.98 -9.75
C ALA A 506 -8.19 6.84 -11.02
N SER A 507 -7.14 6.64 -11.82
CA SER A 507 -7.00 7.27 -13.14
C SER A 507 -8.05 6.74 -14.13
N THR A 508 -8.34 5.44 -14.11
CA THR A 508 -9.35 4.81 -14.98
C THR A 508 -10.78 5.29 -14.66
N VAL A 509 -11.19 5.25 -13.39
CA VAL A 509 -12.57 5.64 -13.00
C VAL A 509 -12.75 7.13 -12.74
N GLY A 510 -11.65 7.88 -12.58
CA GLY A 510 -11.66 9.25 -12.10
C GLY A 510 -11.83 9.35 -10.58
N LEU A 511 -11.58 10.54 -10.04
CA LEU A 511 -11.73 10.87 -8.61
C LEU A 511 -12.98 11.72 -8.35
N PRO A 512 -13.58 11.63 -7.15
CA PRO A 512 -14.69 12.49 -6.81
C PRO A 512 -14.19 13.92 -6.58
N PRO A 513 -14.94 14.94 -7.04
CA PRO A 513 -14.60 16.33 -6.78
C PRO A 513 -14.66 16.65 -5.28
N THR A 514 -13.89 17.65 -4.87
CA THR A 514 -13.87 18.13 -3.47
C THR A 514 -15.22 18.73 -3.08
N ASP A 515 -15.90 19.36 -4.03
CA ASP A 515 -17.24 19.91 -3.86
C ASP A 515 -18.30 18.84 -4.17
N CYS A 516 -19.13 18.51 -3.18
CA CYS A 516 -20.22 17.53 -3.30
C CYS A 516 -21.33 17.92 -4.31
N THR A 517 -21.24 19.12 -4.89
CA THR A 517 -22.22 19.67 -5.84
C THR A 517 -22.01 19.18 -7.28
N ARG A 518 -20.81 18.71 -7.63
CA ARG A 518 -20.49 18.25 -9.00
C ARG A 518 -20.52 16.72 -9.06
N THR A 519 -21.33 16.17 -9.96
CA THR A 519 -21.43 14.71 -10.21
C THR A 519 -20.41 14.19 -11.23
N GLU A 520 -19.67 15.09 -11.87
CA GLU A 520 -18.61 14.75 -12.82
C GLU A 520 -17.36 14.32 -12.06
N LEU A 521 -16.78 13.19 -12.47
CA LEU A 521 -15.56 12.67 -11.85
C LEU A 521 -14.38 13.38 -12.51
N ILE A 522 -13.38 13.75 -11.70
CA ILE A 522 -12.15 14.37 -12.17
C ILE A 522 -11.31 13.28 -12.84
N ASN A 523 -11.00 13.46 -14.12
CA ASN A 523 -10.09 12.58 -14.82
C ASN A 523 -8.65 12.93 -14.43
N LEU A 524 -7.89 11.95 -13.93
CA LEU A 524 -6.50 12.15 -13.54
C LEU A 524 -5.57 12.41 -14.74
N ASP A 525 -6.00 12.03 -15.95
CA ASP A 525 -5.25 12.24 -17.19
C ASP A 525 -5.40 13.68 -17.71
N THR A 526 -6.43 14.41 -17.27
CA THR A 526 -6.52 15.85 -17.47
C THR A 526 -5.65 16.53 -16.41
N LEU A 527 -4.46 16.98 -16.80
CA LEU A 527 -3.56 17.79 -15.95
C LEU A 527 -4.23 19.14 -15.61
N SER A 528 -5.15 19.12 -14.64
CA SER A 528 -5.90 20.25 -14.11
C SER A 528 -5.41 20.59 -12.71
N ASP A 529 -5.50 21.86 -12.33
CA ASP A 529 -5.15 22.34 -10.98
C ASP A 529 -5.95 21.58 -9.90
N ASP A 530 -7.21 21.21 -10.19
CA ASP A 530 -8.06 20.41 -9.29
C ASP A 530 -7.46 19.03 -8.92
N VAL A 531 -6.71 18.40 -9.84
CA VAL A 531 -6.04 17.10 -9.60
C VAL A 531 -4.87 17.29 -8.65
N GLY A 532 -4.09 18.37 -8.86
CA GLY A 532 -2.97 18.74 -7.99
C GLY A 532 -3.44 18.99 -6.56
N ASP A 533 -4.50 19.77 -6.38
CA ASP A 533 -5.09 20.10 -5.08
C ASP A 533 -5.61 18.85 -4.35
N LYS A 534 -6.26 17.93 -5.08
CA LYS A 534 -6.78 16.69 -4.50
C LYS A 534 -5.64 15.76 -4.04
N ILE A 535 -4.61 15.57 -4.86
CA ILE A 535 -3.44 14.76 -4.51
C ILE A 535 -2.67 15.40 -3.34
N GLN A 536 -2.53 16.73 -3.35
CA GLN A 536 -1.95 17.46 -2.23
C GLN A 536 -2.74 17.19 -0.94
N SER A 537 -4.07 17.20 -0.98
CA SER A 537 -4.92 16.87 0.16
C SER A 537 -4.65 15.44 0.68
N TYR A 538 -4.57 14.45 -0.20
CA TYR A 538 -4.25 13.07 0.18
C TYR A 538 -2.88 12.94 0.85
N VAL A 539 -1.84 13.54 0.27
CA VAL A 539 -0.48 13.55 0.84
C VAL A 539 -0.50 14.18 2.23
N GLN A 540 -1.15 15.34 2.37
CA GLN A 540 -1.25 16.03 3.66
C GLN A 540 -1.99 15.19 4.72
N ASN A 541 -3.13 14.60 4.37
CA ASN A 541 -3.96 13.83 5.30
C ASN A 541 -3.28 12.52 5.72
N SER A 542 -2.72 11.79 4.75
CA SER A 542 -2.02 10.53 4.97
C SER A 542 -0.76 10.72 5.82
N ILE A 543 0.05 11.75 5.54
CA ILE A 543 1.24 12.07 6.36
C ILE A 543 0.84 12.47 7.79
N LYS A 544 -0.18 13.31 7.96
CA LYS A 544 -0.69 13.67 9.30
C LYS A 544 -1.17 12.43 10.07
N GLY A 545 -1.92 11.54 9.40
CA GLY A 545 -2.37 10.28 9.97
C GLY A 545 -1.22 9.34 10.35
N ALA A 546 -0.20 9.23 9.50
CA ALA A 546 1.00 8.44 9.76
C ALA A 546 1.80 9.00 10.95
N CYS A 547 1.98 10.33 11.02
CA CYS A 547 2.60 11.02 12.14
C CYS A 547 1.87 10.76 13.47
N ALA A 548 0.54 10.85 13.48
CA ALA A 548 -0.26 10.58 14.68
C ALA A 548 -0.10 9.13 15.15
N ARG A 549 -0.14 8.16 14.23
CA ARG A 549 0.11 6.74 14.55
C ARG A 549 1.53 6.49 15.06
N ALA A 550 2.54 7.10 14.45
CA ALA A 550 3.94 6.99 14.89
C ALA A 550 4.13 7.58 16.30
N ALA A 551 3.51 8.72 16.59
CA ALA A 551 3.53 9.33 17.92
C ALA A 551 2.87 8.44 18.98
N HIS A 552 1.70 7.87 18.67
CA HIS A 552 1.03 6.93 19.56
C HIS A 552 1.88 5.68 19.80
N PHE A 553 2.46 5.09 18.75
CA PHE A 553 3.35 3.94 18.88
C PHE A 553 4.58 4.25 19.75
N ALA A 554 5.24 5.38 19.50
CA ALA A 554 6.39 5.82 20.29
C ALA A 554 6.05 6.05 21.76
N TYR A 555 4.87 6.63 22.04
CA TYR A 555 4.36 6.81 23.39
C TYR A 555 4.17 5.46 24.09
N VAL A 556 3.39 4.54 23.51
CA VAL A 556 3.13 3.21 24.10
C VAL A 556 4.43 2.43 24.32
N LYS A 557 5.32 2.42 23.33
CA LYS A 557 6.58 1.66 23.39
C LYS A 557 7.57 2.24 24.41
N SER A 558 7.59 3.56 24.60
CA SER A 558 8.46 4.20 25.61
C SER A 558 8.10 3.84 27.06
N HIS A 559 6.87 3.39 27.33
CA HIS A 559 6.48 2.91 28.65
C HIS A 559 6.93 1.47 28.91
N GLY A 560 7.19 0.68 27.85
CA GLY A 560 7.64 -0.71 27.94
C GLY A 560 9.16 -0.88 27.79
N GLU A 561 9.79 -0.12 26.89
CA GLU A 561 11.24 -0.11 26.65
C GLU A 561 11.86 1.11 27.32
N ARG A 562 13.02 0.96 27.99
CA ARG A 562 13.79 2.06 28.63
C ARG A 562 14.41 3.04 27.60
N THR A 563 13.64 3.47 26.61
CA THR A 563 14.03 4.34 25.49
C THR A 563 13.14 5.56 25.43
N HIS A 564 13.75 6.73 25.18
CA HIS A 564 13.04 8.00 25.16
C HIS A 564 12.05 8.07 23.99
N ALA A 565 10.83 8.55 24.25
CA ALA A 565 9.75 8.60 23.26
C ALA A 565 10.11 9.40 21.99
N LEU A 566 10.85 10.51 22.12
CA LEU A 566 11.32 11.29 20.96
C LEU A 566 12.29 10.51 20.07
N ALA A 567 13.15 9.66 20.64
CA ALA A 567 14.08 8.85 19.85
C ALA A 567 13.34 7.77 19.06
N LEU A 568 12.34 7.13 19.68
CA LEU A 568 11.46 6.19 19.00
C LEU A 568 10.64 6.87 17.90
N LEU A 569 10.08 8.05 18.17
CA LEU A 569 9.36 8.83 17.19
C LEU A 569 10.23 9.19 15.98
N ALA A 570 11.48 9.63 16.20
CA ALA A 570 12.39 9.97 15.12
C ALA A 570 12.69 8.77 14.22
N ASN A 571 12.87 7.59 14.80
CA ASN A 571 13.09 6.36 14.05
C ASN A 571 11.87 5.98 13.20
N GLU A 572 10.66 6.04 13.75
CA GLU A 572 9.42 5.75 13.01
C GLU A 572 9.18 6.75 11.87
N LEU A 573 9.41 8.04 12.11
CA LEU A 573 9.31 9.07 11.07
C LEU A 573 10.36 8.87 9.97
N SER A 574 11.55 8.35 10.30
CA SER A 574 12.58 8.00 9.31
C SER A 574 12.13 6.84 8.42
N VAL A 575 11.41 5.85 8.98
CA VAL A 575 10.81 4.76 8.20
C VAL A 575 9.74 5.29 7.25
N ILE A 576 8.87 6.19 7.73
CA ILE A 576 7.85 6.84 6.89
C ILE A 576 8.51 7.64 5.75
N ALA A 577 9.53 8.45 6.05
CA ALA A 577 10.25 9.23 5.05
C ALA A 577 10.88 8.33 3.97
N LYS A 578 11.46 7.19 4.35
CA LYS A 578 12.02 6.22 3.40
C LYS A 578 10.95 5.53 2.56
N ALA A 579 9.78 5.24 3.13
CA ALA A 579 8.65 4.69 2.39
C ALA A 579 8.12 5.70 1.35
N GLU A 580 8.00 6.97 1.72
CA GLU A 580 7.65 8.07 0.80
C GLU A 580 8.59 8.12 -0.40
N ILE A 581 9.91 8.13 -0.17
CA ILE A 581 10.92 8.18 -1.25
C ILE A 581 10.79 7.00 -2.22
N ASN A 582 10.65 5.79 -1.69
CA ASN A 582 10.78 4.57 -2.49
C ASN A 582 9.47 4.14 -3.17
N GLU A 583 8.32 4.39 -2.54
CA GLU A 583 7.05 3.77 -2.95
C GLU A 583 6.01 4.79 -3.43
N PHE A 584 5.78 5.87 -2.66
CA PHE A 584 4.63 6.76 -2.89
C PHE A 584 4.95 7.95 -3.81
N VAL A 585 6.08 8.63 -3.57
CA VAL A 585 6.52 9.78 -4.38
C VAL A 585 6.67 9.42 -5.87
N PRO A 586 7.28 8.28 -6.26
CA PRO A 586 7.43 7.93 -7.68
C PRO A 586 6.10 7.79 -8.44
N VAL A 587 5.02 7.47 -7.72
CA VAL A 587 3.69 7.34 -8.30
C VAL A 587 3.05 8.73 -8.41
N PHE A 588 3.00 9.50 -7.32
CA PHE A 588 2.34 10.82 -7.31
C PHE A 588 3.09 11.92 -8.06
N SER A 589 4.41 11.79 -8.24
CA SER A 589 5.23 12.82 -8.91
C SER A 589 4.80 13.10 -10.35
N LYS A 590 4.05 12.19 -10.99
CA LYS A 590 3.47 12.38 -12.33
C LYS A 590 2.45 13.53 -12.37
N TRP A 591 1.70 13.71 -11.29
CA TRP A 591 0.62 14.71 -11.20
C TRP A 591 0.99 15.88 -10.29
N LEU A 592 1.71 15.62 -9.19
CA LEU A 592 2.16 16.64 -8.25
C LEU A 592 3.68 16.52 -8.02
N PRO A 593 4.51 17.22 -8.79
CA PRO A 593 5.97 17.21 -8.60
C PRO A 593 6.41 17.69 -7.20
N GLU A 594 5.60 18.53 -6.56
CA GLU A 594 5.87 19.12 -5.24
C GLU A 594 5.49 18.19 -4.05
N CYS A 595 4.92 17.00 -4.31
CA CYS A 595 4.45 16.09 -3.25
C CYS A 595 5.53 15.73 -2.22
N MET A 596 6.75 15.46 -2.68
CA MET A 596 7.90 15.15 -1.83
C MET A 596 8.30 16.30 -0.89
N MET A 597 8.23 17.54 -1.36
CA MET A 597 8.49 18.70 -0.51
C MET A 597 7.43 18.79 0.57
N ILE A 598 6.16 18.62 0.21
CA ILE A 598 5.04 18.68 1.15
C ILE A 598 5.21 17.60 2.24
N SER A 599 5.51 16.35 1.86
CA SER A 599 5.78 15.26 2.79
C SER A 599 6.96 15.60 3.73
N ALA A 600 8.10 16.04 3.18
CA ALA A 600 9.27 16.41 3.97
C ALA A 600 8.99 17.54 4.95
N MET A 601 8.31 18.61 4.52
CA MET A 601 7.99 19.76 5.37
C MET A 601 7.01 19.39 6.50
N LEU A 602 6.02 18.55 6.23
CA LEU A 602 5.06 18.10 7.24
C LEU A 602 5.71 17.23 8.30
N LEU A 603 6.50 16.22 7.89
CA LEU A 603 7.27 15.38 8.80
C LEU A 603 8.25 16.23 9.62
N HIS A 604 8.94 17.16 8.94
CA HIS A 604 9.91 18.03 9.57
C HIS A 604 9.28 18.89 10.66
N ARG A 605 8.16 19.57 10.33
CA ARG A 605 7.42 20.41 11.27
C ARG A 605 6.88 19.59 12.44
N PHE A 606 6.29 18.43 12.18
CA PHE A 606 5.68 17.60 13.22
C PHE A 606 6.68 17.15 14.29
N TYR A 607 7.89 16.76 13.88
CA TYR A 607 8.94 16.40 14.81
C TYR A 607 9.59 17.64 15.45
N GLY A 608 9.85 18.69 14.66
CA GLY A 608 10.51 19.92 15.12
C GLY A 608 9.79 20.65 16.24
N GLU A 609 8.45 20.73 16.17
CA GLU A 609 7.64 21.31 17.25
C GLU A 609 7.80 20.57 18.59
N ARG A 610 8.15 19.28 18.56
CA ARG A 610 8.37 18.43 19.75
C ARG A 610 9.84 18.38 20.16
N LEU A 611 10.77 18.52 19.21
CA LEU A 611 12.21 18.48 19.44
C LEU A 611 12.74 19.80 20.02
N THR A 612 12.26 20.95 19.53
CA THR A 612 12.72 22.29 19.97
C THR A 612 12.73 22.45 21.51
N PRO A 613 11.64 22.17 22.25
CA PRO A 613 11.65 22.31 23.71
C PRO A 613 12.54 21.29 24.42
N PHE A 614 12.83 20.15 23.79
CA PHE A 614 13.81 19.20 24.31
C PHE A 614 15.24 19.75 24.17
N LEU A 615 15.58 20.32 23.00
CA LEU A 615 16.90 20.91 22.73
C LEU A 615 17.19 22.13 23.61
N GLU A 616 16.21 22.99 23.86
CA GLU A 616 16.34 24.13 24.79
C GLU A 616 16.59 23.70 26.24
N GLY A 617 16.13 22.49 26.61
CA GLY A 617 16.30 21.93 27.95
C GLY A 617 17.62 21.15 28.15
N VAL A 618 18.47 21.02 27.13
CA VAL A 618 19.71 20.25 27.24
C VAL A 618 20.80 21.07 27.95
N SER A 619 21.13 20.66 29.18
CA SER A 619 22.23 21.25 29.97
C SER A 619 23.42 20.31 30.17
N SER A 620 23.24 19.01 29.94
CA SER A 620 24.30 18.00 30.13
C SER A 620 24.06 16.78 29.24
N LEU A 621 25.11 15.98 29.03
CA LEU A 621 25.10 14.81 28.15
C LEU A 621 24.42 13.60 28.82
N SER A 622 23.11 13.70 29.05
CA SER A 622 22.31 12.69 29.75
C SER A 622 22.10 11.42 28.91
N GLY A 623 21.60 10.35 29.54
CA GLY A 623 21.21 9.12 28.84
C GLY A 623 20.13 9.33 27.77
N ASP A 624 19.27 10.34 27.94
CA ASP A 624 18.20 10.65 26.99
C ASP A 624 18.74 11.44 25.79
N VAL A 625 19.64 12.41 26.04
CA VAL A 625 20.32 13.18 24.98
C VAL A 625 21.10 12.25 24.05
N ARG A 626 21.80 11.26 24.62
CA ARG A 626 22.54 10.23 23.86
C ARG A 626 21.67 9.35 22.97
N LYS A 627 20.36 9.29 23.21
CA LYS A 627 19.42 8.50 22.40
C LYS A 627 18.65 9.39 21.41
N VAL A 628 18.19 10.56 21.86
CA VAL A 628 17.34 11.46 21.08
C VAL A 628 18.13 12.18 19.99
N VAL A 629 19.32 12.69 20.31
CA VAL A 629 20.07 13.53 19.37
C VAL A 629 20.55 12.74 18.13
N PRO A 630 21.16 11.55 18.27
CA PRO A 630 21.53 10.77 17.08
C PRO A 630 20.33 10.39 16.22
N ALA A 631 19.21 10.01 16.85
CA ALA A 631 17.98 9.67 16.14
C ALA A 631 17.38 10.88 15.40
N ALA A 632 17.42 12.07 16.02
CA ALA A 632 17.00 13.32 15.39
C ALA A 632 17.85 13.68 14.18
N TYR A 633 19.17 13.49 14.27
CA TYR A 633 20.11 13.74 13.17
C TYR A 633 19.87 12.79 11.99
N MET A 634 19.68 11.50 12.26
CA MET A 634 19.34 10.52 11.22
C MET A 634 18.00 10.82 10.53
N LEU A 635 17.02 11.33 11.27
CA LEU A 635 15.75 11.79 10.70
C LEU A 635 15.96 13.03 9.81
N GLU A 636 16.73 14.01 10.27
CA GLU A 636 17.05 15.22 9.49
C GLU A 636 17.72 14.87 8.15
N GLU A 637 18.66 13.92 8.15
CA GLU A 637 19.29 13.41 6.93
C GLU A 637 18.25 12.77 5.99
N ALA A 638 17.38 11.91 6.51
CA ALA A 638 16.34 11.25 5.72
C ALA A 638 15.33 12.25 5.14
N LEU A 639 14.97 13.29 5.88
CA LEU A 639 14.07 14.36 5.42
C LEU A 639 14.73 15.26 4.38
N THR A 640 16.02 15.54 4.53
CA THR A 640 16.81 16.26 3.53
C THR A 640 16.87 15.46 2.23
N GLN A 641 17.13 14.15 2.31
CA GLN A 641 17.08 13.26 1.13
C GLN A 641 15.70 13.27 0.47
N LEU A 642 14.61 13.17 1.24
CA LEU A 642 13.25 13.26 0.71
C LEU A 642 12.99 14.61 0.02
N TYR A 643 13.46 15.71 0.60
CA TYR A 643 13.35 17.06 0.03
C TYR A 643 14.18 17.23 -1.26
N ASP A 644 15.34 16.57 -1.35
CA ASP A 644 16.29 16.73 -2.47
C ASP A 644 16.10 15.71 -3.61
N CYS A 645 15.19 14.74 -3.47
CA CYS A 645 14.90 13.72 -4.49
C CYS A 645 14.59 14.29 -5.90
N HIS A 646 14.11 15.53 -6.02
CA HIS A 646 13.82 16.19 -7.31
C HIS A 646 15.04 16.87 -7.96
N SER A 647 16.15 17.06 -7.26
CA SER A 647 17.31 17.78 -7.81
C SER A 647 17.95 17.12 -9.05
N LYS A 648 17.56 15.88 -9.37
CA LYS A 648 18.02 15.13 -10.54
C LYS A 648 17.12 15.27 -11.78
N LEU A 649 15.89 15.79 -11.65
CA LEU A 649 14.97 16.02 -12.77
C LEU A 649 14.83 17.52 -13.03
N LYS A 650 15.42 17.95 -14.14
CA LYS A 650 15.46 19.32 -14.64
C LYS A 650 14.11 20.03 -14.54
N LEU A 651 13.96 20.99 -13.63
CA LEU A 651 13.19 22.21 -13.86
C LEU A 651 13.72 23.33 -12.96
N HIS A 652 14.16 24.41 -13.59
CA HIS A 652 14.56 25.64 -12.92
C HIS A 652 13.37 26.27 -12.18
N LYS A 653 13.35 26.18 -10.84
CA LYS A 653 12.81 27.23 -9.98
C LYS A 653 13.81 27.51 -8.83
N PRO A 654 14.49 28.66 -8.80
CA PRO A 654 15.56 28.96 -7.83
C PRO A 654 15.09 29.31 -6.41
N TYR A 655 13.79 29.22 -6.09
CA TYR A 655 13.21 29.84 -4.89
C TYR A 655 12.32 28.89 -4.08
N LEU A 656 12.78 27.68 -3.79
CA LEU A 656 12.11 26.80 -2.83
C LEU A 656 12.93 26.75 -1.54
N HIS A 657 12.33 27.29 -0.47
CA HIS A 657 12.90 27.44 0.87
C HIS A 657 13.67 26.19 1.30
N LYS A 658 15.01 26.30 1.39
CA LYS A 658 15.86 25.24 1.96
C LYS A 658 15.27 24.79 3.31
N LEU A 659 15.07 23.48 3.47
CA LEU A 659 14.59 22.89 4.73
C LEU A 659 15.49 23.42 5.86
N LYS A 660 14.89 24.11 6.84
CA LYS A 660 15.66 24.70 7.95
C LYS A 660 16.03 23.59 8.93
N ASN A 661 17.32 23.29 9.05
CA ASN A 661 17.82 22.32 10.01
C ASN A 661 17.33 22.62 11.44
N TYR A 662 17.16 21.58 12.26
CA TYR A 662 16.70 21.61 13.65
C TYR A 662 17.65 22.31 14.63
N GLU A 663 18.75 22.90 14.15
CA GLU A 663 19.78 23.56 14.96
C GLU A 663 20.39 22.68 16.07
N ILE A 664 20.35 21.35 15.88
CA ILE A 664 20.88 20.33 16.80
C ILE A 664 22.32 20.64 17.21
N GLU A 665 23.15 21.02 16.25
CA GLU A 665 24.56 21.36 16.47
C GLU A 665 24.74 22.50 17.47
N LYS A 666 23.88 23.52 17.45
CA LYS A 666 23.97 24.67 18.36
C LYS A 666 23.69 24.28 19.80
N ALA A 667 22.75 23.37 20.03
CA ALA A 667 22.39 22.89 21.36
C ALA A 667 23.43 21.92 21.93
N VAL A 668 24.00 21.07 21.08
CA VAL A 668 24.88 19.96 21.51
C VAL A 668 26.34 20.40 21.67
N LYS A 669 26.80 21.38 20.88
CA LYS A 669 28.18 21.89 20.91
C LYS A 669 28.67 22.30 22.31
N PRO A 670 28.00 23.18 23.07
CA PRO A 670 28.47 23.56 24.40
C PRO A 670 28.49 22.37 25.36
N VAL A 671 27.47 21.51 25.28
CA VAL A 671 27.32 20.35 26.16
C VAL A 671 28.41 19.30 25.95
N MET A 672 28.84 19.08 24.70
CA MET A 672 29.97 18.21 24.41
C MET A 672 31.29 18.78 24.90
N LEU A 673 31.49 20.10 24.81
CA LEU A 673 32.68 20.75 25.35
C LEU A 673 32.73 20.65 26.87
N ASP A 674 31.63 20.90 27.57
CA ASP A 674 31.54 20.74 29.02
C ASP A 674 31.78 19.28 29.46
N TRP A 675 31.29 18.32 28.68
CA TRP A 675 31.57 16.91 28.91
C TRP A 675 33.07 16.60 28.74
N LEU A 676 33.71 17.10 27.68
CA LEU A 676 35.15 16.92 27.46
C LEU A 676 35.99 17.54 28.60
N ILE A 677 35.63 18.74 29.05
CA ILE A 677 36.27 19.38 30.20
C ILE A 677 36.12 18.51 31.46
N SER A 678 34.92 17.98 31.71
CA SER A 678 34.67 17.09 32.84
C SER A 678 35.47 15.78 32.75
N GLN A 679 35.64 15.21 31.55
CA GLN A 679 36.50 14.04 31.35
C GLN A 679 37.97 14.36 31.58
N HIS A 680 38.42 15.55 31.19
CA HIS A 680 39.79 15.98 31.47
C HIS A 680 40.05 16.05 32.97
N ASP A 681 39.17 16.69 33.74
CA ASP A 681 39.28 16.75 35.21
C ASP A 681 39.30 15.36 35.85
N HIS A 682 38.46 14.46 35.34
CA HIS A 682 38.43 13.07 35.78
C HIS A 682 39.77 12.36 35.51
N ILE A 683 40.35 12.51 34.31
CA ILE A 683 41.66 11.95 33.97
C ILE A 683 42.76 12.51 34.89
N LEU A 684 42.74 13.82 35.20
CA LEU A 684 43.72 14.43 36.10
C LEU A 684 43.62 13.88 37.54
N GLN A 685 42.39 13.63 38.02
CA GLN A 685 42.15 13.02 39.33
C GLN A 685 42.62 11.56 39.36
N TRP A 686 42.30 10.77 38.32
CA TRP A 686 42.78 9.39 38.19
C TRP A 686 44.28 9.31 38.08
N THR A 687 44.89 10.22 37.34
CA THR A 687 46.34 10.37 37.28
C THR A 687 46.88 10.55 38.70
N LYS A 688 46.29 11.44 39.52
CA LYS A 688 46.72 11.63 40.92
C LYS A 688 46.65 10.35 41.74
N ARG A 689 45.53 9.64 41.68
CA ARG A 689 45.36 8.38 42.39
C ARG A 689 46.32 7.30 41.90
N ALA A 690 46.57 7.23 40.59
CA ALA A 690 47.52 6.28 40.02
C ALA A 690 48.93 6.51 40.59
N PHE A 691 49.37 7.77 40.70
CA PHE A 691 50.66 8.11 41.33
C PHE A 691 50.72 7.79 42.83
N GLU A 692 49.61 7.93 43.57
CA GLU A 692 49.55 7.60 45.01
C GLU A 692 49.67 6.09 45.29
N ILE A 693 49.28 5.26 44.32
CA ILE A 693 49.25 3.79 44.44
C ILE A 693 50.46 3.13 43.74
N GLU A 694 51.23 3.89 42.94
CA GLU A 694 52.32 3.36 42.12
C GLU A 694 53.54 2.92 42.95
N GLU A 695 54.00 1.68 42.71
CA GLU A 695 55.19 1.09 43.35
C GLU A 695 56.49 1.31 42.55
N TRP A 696 56.39 1.87 41.34
CA TRP A 696 57.50 2.17 40.41
C TRP A 696 58.30 0.95 39.96
N GLU A 697 57.66 -0.21 39.95
CA GLU A 697 58.23 -1.45 39.42
C GLU A 697 57.82 -1.66 37.95
N PRO A 698 58.73 -2.17 37.10
CA PRO A 698 58.38 -2.51 35.73
C PRO A 698 57.37 -3.66 35.70
N LEU A 699 56.31 -3.53 34.91
CA LEU A 699 55.26 -4.54 34.75
C LEU A 699 55.81 -5.93 34.38
N SER A 700 56.89 -5.99 33.59
CA SER A 700 57.64 -7.22 33.35
C SER A 700 59.04 -6.93 32.79
N VAL A 701 59.89 -7.96 32.69
CA VAL A 701 61.23 -7.86 32.09
C VAL A 701 61.19 -7.37 30.63
N GLN A 702 60.09 -7.63 29.91
CA GLN A 702 59.86 -7.18 28.54
C GLN A 702 59.16 -5.81 28.47
N GLN A 703 58.33 -5.48 29.46
CA GLN A 703 57.59 -4.21 29.56
C GLN A 703 58.19 -3.34 30.66
N ARG A 704 59.24 -2.60 30.30
CA ARG A 704 59.99 -1.70 31.21
C ARG A 704 59.27 -0.37 31.45
N HIS A 705 57.98 -0.41 31.76
CA HIS A 705 57.17 0.76 32.11
C HIS A 705 56.29 0.45 33.32
N ALA A 706 55.92 1.50 34.04
CA ALA A 706 55.09 1.47 35.24
C ALA A 706 53.62 1.12 34.91
N ALA A 707 52.85 0.68 35.90
CA ALA A 707 51.44 0.30 35.69
C ALA A 707 50.55 1.54 35.41
N SER A 708 50.84 2.66 36.06
CA SER A 708 50.11 3.93 35.93
C SER A 708 50.03 4.46 34.51
N ILE A 709 51.11 4.39 33.71
CA ILE A 709 51.05 4.90 32.33
C ILE A 709 50.09 4.08 31.46
N VAL A 710 50.00 2.76 31.67
CA VAL A 710 49.05 1.90 30.95
C VAL A 710 47.62 2.27 31.30
N GLU A 711 47.33 2.50 32.58
CA GLU A 711 46.00 2.88 33.03
C GLU A 711 45.58 4.26 32.50
N ILE A 712 46.50 5.22 32.42
CA ILE A 712 46.22 6.54 31.84
C ILE A 712 45.92 6.45 30.35
N PHE A 713 46.72 5.70 29.59
CA PHE A 713 46.40 5.44 28.17
C PHE A 713 45.06 4.74 28.01
N ARG A 714 44.72 3.79 28.89
CA ARG A 714 43.42 3.10 28.88
C ARG A 714 42.26 4.06 29.10
N ILE A 715 42.34 4.97 30.07
CA ILE A 715 41.29 5.95 30.35
C ILE A 715 41.17 6.95 29.19
N ILE A 716 42.29 7.39 28.60
CA ILE A 716 42.28 8.27 27.42
C ILE A 716 41.61 7.56 26.23
N GLU A 717 41.98 6.32 25.94
CA GLU A 717 41.40 5.53 24.84
C GLU A 717 39.90 5.27 25.06
N GLU A 718 39.50 4.98 26.30
CA GLU A 718 38.09 4.85 26.67
C GLU A 718 37.32 6.16 26.45
N THR A 719 37.91 7.31 26.82
CA THR A 719 37.31 8.64 26.61
C THR A 719 37.12 8.95 25.12
N VAL A 720 38.13 8.66 24.30
CA VAL A 720 38.06 8.80 22.83
C VAL A 720 36.95 7.91 22.26
N SER A 721 36.92 6.64 22.68
CA SER A 721 35.92 5.67 22.24
C SER A 721 34.51 6.08 22.65
N GLN A 722 34.35 6.61 23.87
CA GLN A 722 33.08 7.12 24.36
C GLN A 722 32.60 8.30 23.52
N LEU A 723 33.45 9.29 23.22
CA LEU A 723 33.09 10.46 22.42
C LEU A 723 32.54 10.08 21.03
N PHE A 724 33.26 9.22 20.30
CA PHE A 724 32.83 8.78 18.97
C PHE A 724 31.64 7.80 19.03
N GLY A 725 31.50 7.07 20.14
CA GLY A 725 30.34 6.22 20.41
C GLY A 725 29.05 7.00 20.72
N LEU A 726 29.11 8.32 20.92
CA LEU A 726 27.91 9.14 21.15
C LEU A 726 27.07 9.34 19.87
N HIS A 727 27.62 9.08 18.68
CA HIS A 727 26.97 9.34 17.38
C HIS A 727 26.44 10.79 17.26
N LEU A 728 27.14 11.75 17.85
CA LEU A 728 26.84 13.18 17.79
C LEU A 728 27.69 13.85 16.70
N PRO A 729 27.23 14.97 16.11
CA PRO A 729 28.03 15.73 15.15
C PRO A 729 29.25 16.36 15.85
N VAL A 730 30.45 15.91 15.47
CA VAL A 730 31.73 16.39 16.03
C VAL A 730 32.35 17.43 15.09
N ASP A 731 32.33 18.69 15.52
CA ASP A 731 33.04 19.81 14.86
C ASP A 731 34.55 19.86 15.23
N ILE A 732 35.33 20.61 14.44
CA ILE A 732 36.79 20.84 14.61
C ILE A 732 37.13 21.31 16.02
N THR A 733 36.28 22.16 16.60
CA THR A 733 36.44 22.66 17.97
C THR A 733 36.45 21.54 19.01
N HIS A 734 35.62 20.51 18.85
CA HIS A 734 35.62 19.34 19.73
C HIS A 734 36.86 18.47 19.52
N LEU A 735 37.32 18.32 18.28
CA LEU A 735 38.55 17.57 17.97
C LEU A 735 39.78 18.27 18.55
N GLN A 736 39.85 19.59 18.47
CA GLN A 736 40.90 20.40 19.11
C GLN A 736 40.86 20.28 20.63
N ALA A 737 39.67 20.32 21.24
CA ALA A 737 39.51 20.12 22.68
C ALA A 737 39.93 18.70 23.10
N LEU A 738 39.57 17.66 22.34
CA LEU A 738 40.01 16.29 22.58
C LEU A 738 41.53 16.16 22.49
N LEU A 739 42.15 16.74 21.45
CA LEU A 739 43.60 16.71 21.29
C LEU A 739 44.30 17.44 22.45
N SER A 740 43.77 18.58 22.87
CA SER A 740 44.28 19.34 24.02
C SER A 740 44.15 18.53 25.31
N LEU A 741 43.03 17.84 25.52
CA LEU A 741 42.83 16.93 26.65
C LEU A 741 43.88 15.82 26.65
N ILE A 742 44.13 15.16 25.52
CA ILE A 742 45.14 14.10 25.41
C ILE A 742 46.53 14.66 25.74
N TYR A 743 46.89 15.79 25.12
CA TYR A 743 48.18 16.44 25.33
C TYR A 743 48.39 16.82 26.80
N HIS A 744 47.46 17.55 27.41
CA HIS A 744 47.60 18.02 28.79
C HIS A 744 47.54 16.88 29.81
N SER A 745 46.82 15.80 29.53
CA SER A 745 46.79 14.62 30.41
C SER A 745 48.17 13.94 30.44
N LEU A 746 48.81 13.78 29.27
CA LEU A 746 50.15 13.19 29.17
C LEU A 746 51.24 14.13 29.71
N ASP A 747 51.14 15.43 29.42
CA ASP A 747 52.07 16.45 29.94
C ASP A 747 52.00 16.52 31.48
N THR A 748 50.80 16.48 32.07
CA THR A 748 50.64 16.45 33.53
C THR A 748 51.27 15.20 34.15
N TYR A 749 51.14 14.04 33.49
CA TYR A 749 51.80 12.82 33.92
C TYR A 749 53.33 12.97 33.90
N LEU A 750 53.89 13.50 32.82
CA LEU A 750 55.34 13.74 32.69
C LEU A 750 55.85 14.76 33.73
N GLN A 751 55.15 15.86 33.94
CA GLN A 751 55.51 16.87 34.94
C GLN A 751 55.52 16.28 36.36
N ARG A 752 54.57 15.40 36.68
CA ARG A 752 54.55 14.73 37.99
C ARG A 752 55.69 13.75 38.17
N ILE A 753 56.06 13.00 37.14
CA ILE A 753 57.30 12.20 37.17
C ILE A 753 58.51 13.11 37.40
N SER A 754 58.62 14.21 36.66
CA SER A 754 59.74 15.15 36.79
C SER A 754 59.82 15.82 38.15
N ASN A 755 58.70 15.96 38.87
CA ASN A 755 58.67 16.55 40.21
C ASN A 755 58.93 15.52 41.32
N GLN A 756 58.86 14.22 41.02
CA GLN A 756 59.17 13.12 41.94
C GLN A 756 60.61 12.59 41.79
N LEU A 757 61.22 12.84 40.63
CA LEU A 757 62.67 12.73 40.38
C LEU A 757 63.42 13.90 41.03
#